data_AF-A0A5N6T270-F1
#
_entry.id   AF-A0A5N6T270-F1
#
_cell.length_a   1.000
_cell.length_b   1.000
_cell.length_c   1.000
_cell.angle_alpha   90.00
_cell.angle_beta   90.00
_cell.angle_gamma   90.00
#
_symmetry.space_group_name_H-M   'P 1'
#
loop_
_entity.id
_entity.type
_entity.pdbx_description
1 polymer ?
#
loop_
_entity_poly.entity_id
_entity_poly.type
_entity_poly.pdbx_seq_one_letter_code
_entity_poly.pdbx_strand_id
1 'polypeptide(L)'
;MTSKESISPKPKDIDTRSTISMQELDPSPVQDEFPDLESGQYVFQSQGRPAKLGGRSEVGLPSFSLGLRGHNWDSWLSALQRYSTYPPTLFFALHFANTSLFPLATRSVLDSETYLLLTRPIYQSPGLEHVVLTVPILIHIASGIRYSLNFWPRMSLQARLGYCFVPFLGAHVLVNRVTPLIVDGGSSGVGLGYVAHGIARNPVFWNVYYVVLAAVGMWHIIGGWATWMGWRVTTAQKGRGCKKGSLECYLGYTESEEQVKRKRKMRWIVNGVAAVGTAIWLAGALGILIRPNALIFPRLRTSQLAPGFPFSIRYCCSRLSNMAAEPASGFLSQVVQYDGKEYHVVKEGNAFILNPPSQAAASTGTRRNLKAEDEAQSVFYNPIQQFNRDLSVLAIKAYGEHVLALKKRRAERRQKRGAVDGNLKGKKRKREDGDEEEPNGSSDHLASESQAGEDTMPSFTILDALSATGLRALRYASEIPFATRVVANDLSPSAIKSMKLNIEYNGLGKLIQPNTGDARTYMYSTLNPATTQASGPHTGKFDTIDLDPYGTAAPFMDSALQAVKDGGLLCVTCTDAGVWASNGYPEKSYALYGGVPTKGTHSHEGGLRLILHALAVSAAKYGLAIEPLLSLSIDFYARVFVRVHRSPAEVKFASGNTMVVYNCDSGCGAWSTQPLTQTKPRLDKKGNPFYHYGFAQGPMANMTCAHCGMKTHIGGPMWAGPLHNPHFIRRVLDMLPEADRSIYQTVDRIEGMLTTALEEDLICNTSIRSASLEPTISKTKDAALNDDPAIIPRMDPALREPYPFYFSLSALSKVLHTSTISSDAFRGAVRHLGYQCTRSHTKPNTIRTDAPWDVIWEIMREWVRQKSPIKENAIKPGTAGAAIMAKSRQNLQKPNEGDKNLCLLRQEIVSAAENGKDISDVVTKVEAALYRSGFWQVLNQNESDSRVANMQKEAQSTNQAHGTFTIKSNTSTLDVVFDESLGREVTKKRLVRYQINPRANWGPLNRASGRGQS
;
A
#
# COMPACT_ATOMS: atom_id res chain seq x y z
N MET A 1 62.53 -8.45 -54.07
CA MET A 1 62.47 -7.40 -55.12
C MET A 1 61.20 -6.62 -54.89
N THR A 2 61.10 -5.33 -54.55
CA THR A 2 61.89 -4.14 -54.19
C THR A 2 60.75 -3.21 -53.66
N SER A 3 60.72 -2.54 -52.50
CA SER A 3 61.60 -1.48 -51.99
C SER A 3 60.97 -0.83 -50.73
N LYS A 4 61.80 -0.63 -49.69
CA LYS A 4 62.02 0.60 -48.88
C LYS A 4 60.92 1.37 -48.10
N GLU A 5 61.28 1.56 -46.81
CA GLU A 5 61.39 2.83 -46.02
C GLU A 5 60.17 3.55 -45.34
N SER A 6 60.27 3.59 -44.00
CA SER A 6 60.27 4.78 -43.10
C SER A 6 58.99 5.39 -42.47
N ILE A 7 58.86 5.18 -41.14
CA ILE A 7 58.85 6.15 -39.99
C ILE A 7 57.80 7.30 -39.90
N SER A 8 56.85 7.15 -38.93
CA SER A 8 56.23 8.12 -37.95
C SER A 8 55.51 9.40 -38.44
N PRO A 9 54.69 10.18 -37.65
CA PRO A 9 54.52 10.22 -36.17
C PRO A 9 53.08 10.44 -35.60
N LYS A 10 52.96 10.46 -34.25
CA LYS A 10 51.89 11.04 -33.39
C LYS A 10 52.38 12.42 -32.83
N PRO A 11 51.69 13.17 -31.95
CA PRO A 11 50.26 13.59 -31.81
C PRO A 11 50.14 15.13 -31.64
N LYS A 12 48.92 15.69 -31.49
CA LYS A 12 48.68 17.01 -30.87
C LYS A 12 47.44 17.01 -29.96
N ASP A 13 47.56 17.79 -28.89
CA ASP A 13 46.68 17.96 -27.73
C ASP A 13 45.27 18.46 -28.03
N ILE A 14 44.29 18.05 -27.20
CA ILE A 14 43.01 18.75 -27.03
C ILE A 14 42.64 18.81 -25.55
N ASP A 15 42.28 20.02 -25.16
CA ASP A 15 41.95 20.54 -23.84
C ASP A 15 40.47 20.29 -23.43
N THR A 16 40.20 20.60 -22.16
CA THR A 16 39.06 20.27 -21.30
C THR A 16 37.73 21.03 -21.54
N ARG A 17 36.63 20.39 -21.11
CA ARG A 17 35.27 20.86 -20.68
C ARG A 17 34.08 20.52 -21.60
N SER A 18 33.15 19.72 -21.06
CA SER A 18 31.71 20.05 -20.83
C SER A 18 30.82 18.81 -20.79
N THR A 19 29.72 18.97 -20.04
CA THR A 19 28.74 18.01 -19.53
C THR A 19 27.62 17.65 -20.51
N ILE A 20 26.99 16.47 -20.33
CA ILE A 20 25.55 16.10 -20.49
C ILE A 20 25.27 14.84 -21.37
N SER A 21 24.57 13.88 -20.73
CA SER A 21 23.54 12.95 -21.19
C SER A 21 23.84 11.92 -22.30
N MET A 22 23.83 10.63 -21.92
CA MET A 22 23.58 9.51 -22.83
C MET A 22 22.19 8.91 -22.58
N GLN A 23 21.39 8.89 -23.64
CA GLN A 23 20.11 8.20 -23.79
C GLN A 23 20.34 6.74 -24.21
N GLU A 24 19.49 5.88 -23.66
CA GLU A 24 19.41 4.44 -23.84
C GLU A 24 18.59 4.11 -25.11
N LEU A 25 19.07 3.15 -25.90
CA LEU A 25 18.43 2.59 -27.10
C LEU A 25 17.82 1.23 -26.74
N ASP A 26 16.58 0.99 -27.14
CA ASP A 26 15.91 -0.33 -27.14
C ASP A 26 15.50 -0.70 -28.58
N PRO A 27 15.62 -1.97 -29.01
CA PRO A 27 15.01 -2.46 -30.25
C PRO A 27 13.68 -3.22 -30.03
N SER A 28 12.66 -2.72 -30.76
CA SER A 28 11.43 -3.29 -31.35
C SER A 28 11.00 -4.76 -31.13
N PRO A 29 9.68 -5.03 -31.17
CA PRO A 29 9.16 -6.30 -31.68
C PRO A 29 8.28 -6.18 -32.94
N VAL A 30 8.48 -7.20 -33.78
CA VAL A 30 7.81 -7.59 -35.03
C VAL A 30 6.33 -7.94 -34.81
N GLN A 31 5.49 -7.69 -35.82
CA GLN A 31 4.10 -8.19 -35.93
C GLN A 31 4.01 -9.11 -37.15
N ASP A 32 3.32 -10.24 -37.04
CA ASP A 32 2.75 -10.98 -38.18
C ASP A 32 1.43 -11.69 -37.78
N GLU A 33 0.38 -11.29 -38.51
CA GLU A 33 -0.76 -11.99 -39.13
C GLU A 33 -1.76 -12.96 -38.44
N PHE A 34 -2.97 -12.93 -39.03
CA PHE A 34 -4.32 -13.45 -38.69
C PHE A 34 -4.52 -14.98 -38.87
N PRO A 35 -5.71 -15.57 -38.54
CA PRO A 35 -6.82 -15.67 -39.53
C PRO A 35 -8.29 -15.59 -38.98
N ASP A 36 -9.20 -15.04 -39.81
CA ASP A 36 -10.55 -15.51 -40.26
C ASP A 36 -11.68 -15.91 -39.25
N LEU A 37 -13.01 -15.85 -39.47
CA LEU A 37 -13.96 -15.85 -40.63
C LEU A 37 -15.39 -15.54 -40.06
N GLU A 38 -16.30 -14.78 -40.69
CA GLU A 38 -17.51 -15.17 -41.48
C GLU A 38 -18.61 -14.11 -41.18
N SER A 39 -19.62 -13.74 -41.96
CA SER A 39 -20.03 -13.90 -43.38
C SER A 39 -21.25 -12.96 -43.58
N GLY A 40 -21.52 -12.49 -44.81
CA GLY A 40 -22.74 -11.73 -45.14
C GLY A 40 -22.64 -10.89 -46.41
N GLN A 41 -22.87 -11.53 -47.56
CA GLN A 41 -22.82 -11.01 -48.93
C GLN A 41 -23.77 -9.83 -49.20
N TYR A 42 -23.44 -8.98 -50.20
CA TYR A 42 -24.20 -8.85 -51.46
C TYR A 42 -23.43 -7.98 -52.47
N VAL A 43 -23.32 -8.48 -53.71
CA VAL A 43 -22.56 -7.96 -54.85
C VAL A 43 -23.40 -7.00 -55.69
N PHE A 44 -22.79 -5.98 -56.31
CA PHE A 44 -23.07 -5.61 -57.71
C PHE A 44 -21.86 -4.93 -58.38
N GLN A 45 -21.48 -5.46 -59.56
CA GLN A 45 -20.53 -4.90 -60.51
C GLN A 45 -21.16 -3.77 -61.34
N SER A 46 -20.36 -2.78 -61.77
CA SER A 46 -20.40 -2.30 -63.16
C SER A 46 -19.11 -1.57 -63.55
N GLN A 47 -18.62 -1.91 -64.75
CA GLN A 47 -17.36 -1.52 -65.38
C GLN A 47 -17.39 -0.16 -66.11
N GLY A 48 -16.20 0.38 -66.38
CA GLY A 48 -15.84 1.24 -67.54
C GLY A 48 -15.97 2.75 -67.31
N ARG A 49 -15.10 3.66 -67.78
CA ARG A 49 -13.92 3.69 -68.66
C ARG A 49 -13.15 5.01 -68.37
N PRO A 50 -11.87 5.16 -68.79
CA PRO A 50 -11.03 6.31 -68.44
C PRO A 50 -11.04 7.44 -69.49
N ALA A 51 -10.71 8.67 -69.09
CA ALA A 51 -10.38 9.78 -70.00
C ALA A 51 -9.17 10.58 -69.47
N LYS A 52 -8.23 10.85 -70.38
CA LYS A 52 -6.97 11.60 -70.20
C LYS A 52 -7.16 13.11 -70.41
N LEU A 53 -6.22 13.87 -69.84
CA LEU A 53 -5.40 14.95 -70.44
C LEU A 53 -5.51 16.33 -69.77
N GLY A 54 -4.34 16.93 -69.51
CA GLY A 54 -4.17 18.39 -69.36
C GLY A 54 -3.21 18.79 -68.23
N GLY A 55 -1.93 18.97 -68.52
CA GLY A 55 -0.91 19.38 -67.56
C GLY A 55 -0.79 20.90 -67.36
N ARG A 56 -0.19 21.29 -66.23
CA ARG A 56 0.60 22.51 -66.09
C ARG A 56 1.56 22.35 -64.91
N SER A 57 2.86 22.54 -65.19
CA SER A 57 3.96 22.45 -64.23
C SER A 57 4.09 23.75 -63.42
N GLU A 58 4.18 23.66 -62.11
CA GLU A 58 4.86 24.65 -61.26
C GLU A 58 5.67 23.95 -60.15
N VAL A 59 6.99 24.14 -60.28
CA VAL A 59 8.09 24.22 -59.30
C VAL A 59 7.90 23.55 -57.93
N GLY A 60 8.72 22.52 -57.68
CA GLY A 60 8.76 21.75 -56.44
C GLY A 60 9.60 22.32 -55.31
N LEU A 61 9.19 21.99 -54.09
CA LEU A 61 10.03 21.79 -52.91
C LEU A 61 10.06 20.27 -52.61
N PRO A 62 11.17 19.70 -52.11
CA PRO A 62 11.36 18.26 -52.09
C PRO A 62 10.40 17.59 -51.09
N SER A 63 9.67 16.61 -51.58
CA SER A 63 8.84 15.71 -50.79
C SER A 63 9.73 14.72 -50.04
N PHE A 64 9.63 14.68 -48.70
CA PHE A 64 10.11 13.52 -47.95
C PHE A 64 9.22 12.33 -48.30
N SER A 65 9.81 11.38 -49.01
CA SER A 65 9.28 10.07 -49.36
C SER A 65 9.16 9.21 -48.10
N LEU A 66 7.98 9.22 -47.48
CA LEU A 66 7.46 8.10 -46.70
C LEU A 66 6.22 7.61 -47.46
N GLY A 67 6.28 6.35 -47.93
CA GLY A 67 5.30 5.72 -48.82
C GLY A 67 3.89 5.61 -48.24
N LEU A 68 3.19 6.74 -48.13
CA LEU A 68 1.76 6.82 -47.87
C LEU A 68 1.09 7.31 -49.16
N ARG A 69 0.64 6.35 -49.95
CA ARG A 69 -0.14 6.59 -51.16
C ARG A 69 -1.49 7.22 -50.75
N GLY A 70 -1.65 8.51 -51.03
CA GLY A 70 -2.96 9.17 -51.19
C GLY A 70 -3.82 9.37 -49.95
N HIS A 71 -3.44 10.27 -49.04
CA HIS A 71 -4.42 10.99 -48.22
C HIS A 71 -4.25 12.49 -48.43
N ASN A 72 -5.23 13.12 -49.09
CA ASN A 72 -5.30 14.58 -49.23
C ASN A 72 -5.20 15.23 -47.84
N TRP A 73 -4.51 16.38 -47.73
CA TRP A 73 -4.41 17.15 -46.48
C TRP A 73 -5.77 17.40 -45.82
N ASP A 74 -6.84 17.48 -46.61
CA ASP A 74 -8.23 17.59 -46.13
C ASP A 74 -8.70 16.36 -45.36
N SER A 75 -8.27 15.16 -45.75
CA SER A 75 -8.57 13.91 -45.03
C SER A 75 -7.84 13.84 -43.70
N TRP A 76 -6.59 14.32 -43.64
CA TRP A 76 -5.82 14.39 -42.40
C TRP A 76 -6.37 15.46 -41.46
N LEU A 77 -6.71 16.64 -41.98
CA LEU A 77 -7.29 17.73 -41.19
C LEU A 77 -8.67 17.36 -40.65
N SER A 78 -9.53 16.72 -41.46
CA SER A 78 -10.83 16.24 -40.99
C SER A 78 -10.71 15.10 -39.98
N ALA A 79 -9.74 14.19 -40.14
CA ALA A 79 -9.43 13.17 -39.14
C ALA A 79 -8.94 13.80 -37.82
N LEU A 80 -7.97 14.71 -37.88
CA LEU A 80 -7.47 15.43 -36.70
C LEU A 80 -8.57 16.24 -36.01
N GLN A 81 -9.43 16.92 -36.76
CA GLN A 81 -10.56 17.66 -36.22
C GLN A 81 -11.60 16.74 -35.56
N ARG A 82 -11.81 15.53 -36.11
CA ARG A 82 -12.73 14.53 -35.56
C ARG A 82 -12.19 13.89 -34.29
N TYR A 83 -10.94 13.40 -34.30
CA TYR A 83 -10.36 12.68 -33.17
C TYR A 83 -9.93 13.60 -32.02
N SER A 84 -9.62 14.87 -32.29
CA SER A 84 -9.34 15.87 -31.24
C SER A 84 -10.53 16.17 -30.31
N THR A 85 -11.75 15.72 -30.65
CA THR A 85 -12.94 15.96 -29.82
C THR A 85 -13.09 15.00 -28.63
N TYR A 86 -12.47 13.81 -28.66
CA TYR A 86 -12.66 12.80 -27.61
C TYR A 86 -12.08 13.24 -26.26
N PRO A 87 -10.80 13.70 -26.17
CA PRO A 87 -10.24 14.06 -24.87
C PRO A 87 -10.94 15.26 -24.21
N PRO A 88 -11.27 16.36 -24.92
CA PRO A 88 -12.04 17.46 -24.36
C PRO A 88 -13.47 17.08 -23.96
N THR A 89 -14.11 16.12 -24.66
CA THR A 89 -15.43 15.62 -24.26
C THR A 89 -15.37 14.86 -22.94
N LEU A 90 -14.36 14.00 -22.76
CA LEU A 90 -14.18 13.27 -21.51
C LEU A 90 -13.97 14.24 -20.34
N PHE A 91 -13.12 15.26 -20.55
CA PHE A 91 -12.94 16.32 -19.57
C PHE A 91 -14.24 17.08 -19.29
N PHE A 92 -14.99 17.44 -20.34
CA PHE A 92 -16.26 18.14 -20.18
C PHE A 92 -17.25 17.34 -19.33
N ALA A 93 -17.35 16.03 -19.53
CA ALA A 93 -18.22 15.17 -18.73
C ALA A 93 -17.81 15.17 -17.24
N LEU A 94 -16.51 15.07 -16.96
CA LEU A 94 -15.98 15.15 -15.59
C LEU A 94 -16.21 16.54 -14.99
N HIS A 95 -15.95 17.60 -15.75
CA HIS A 95 -16.14 18.98 -15.33
C HIS A 95 -17.61 19.32 -15.07
N PHE A 96 -18.53 18.83 -15.91
CA PHE A 96 -19.97 18.93 -15.72
C PHE A 96 -20.41 18.18 -14.46
N ALA A 97 -19.93 16.95 -14.23
CA ALA A 97 -20.23 16.22 -13.01
C ALA A 97 -19.79 17.00 -11.75
N ASN A 98 -18.60 17.59 -11.80
CA ASN A 98 -18.01 18.31 -10.67
C ASN A 98 -18.58 19.69 -10.37
N THR A 99 -18.91 20.45 -11.41
CA THR A 99 -19.36 21.85 -11.26
C THR A 99 -20.88 21.98 -11.30
N SER A 100 -21.59 20.91 -11.65
CA SER A 100 -23.06 20.89 -11.70
C SER A 100 -23.66 19.74 -10.90
N LEU A 101 -23.39 18.47 -11.26
CA LEU A 101 -24.12 17.34 -10.69
C LEU A 101 -23.83 17.12 -9.20
N PHE A 102 -22.57 17.14 -8.77
CA PHE A 102 -22.21 16.96 -7.36
C PHE A 102 -22.68 18.14 -6.49
N PRO A 103 -22.51 19.41 -6.89
CA PRO A 103 -23.19 20.54 -6.25
C PRO A 103 -24.69 20.31 -6.11
N LEU A 104 -25.37 19.96 -7.20
CA LEU A 104 -26.81 19.76 -7.22
C LEU A 104 -27.27 18.61 -6.30
N ALA A 105 -26.51 17.52 -6.24
CA ALA A 105 -26.80 16.35 -5.42
C ALA A 105 -26.54 16.59 -3.93
N THR A 106 -25.44 17.26 -3.59
CA THR A 106 -25.04 17.51 -2.19
C THR A 106 -25.72 18.73 -1.59
N ARG A 107 -26.19 19.67 -2.41
CA ARG A 107 -26.79 20.96 -2.01
C ARG A 107 -25.89 21.80 -1.09
N SER A 108 -24.58 21.53 -1.10
CA SER A 108 -23.59 22.14 -0.22
C SER A 108 -22.27 22.31 -0.96
N VAL A 109 -21.74 23.53 -0.94
CA VAL A 109 -20.46 23.86 -1.58
C VAL A 109 -19.32 23.10 -0.91
N LEU A 110 -19.35 23.01 0.42
CA LEU A 110 -18.32 22.35 1.22
C LEU A 110 -18.27 20.84 0.97
N ASP A 111 -19.44 20.19 0.87
CA ASP A 111 -19.51 18.75 0.62
C ASP A 111 -19.12 18.41 -0.83
N SER A 112 -19.38 19.32 -1.76
CA SER A 112 -19.01 19.18 -3.18
C SER A 112 -17.51 19.24 -3.44
N GLU A 113 -16.75 19.98 -2.61
CA GLU A 113 -15.29 20.07 -2.76
C GLU A 113 -14.59 18.72 -2.58
N THR A 114 -15.15 17.82 -1.78
CA THR A 114 -14.58 16.48 -1.58
C THR A 114 -14.62 15.67 -2.89
N TYR A 115 -15.68 15.85 -3.70
CA TYR A 115 -15.82 15.17 -4.98
C TYR A 115 -14.91 15.78 -6.06
N LEU A 116 -14.63 17.09 -5.99
CA LEU A 116 -13.63 17.73 -6.85
C LEU A 116 -12.24 17.10 -6.70
N LEU A 117 -11.87 16.65 -5.49
CA LEU A 117 -10.58 16.00 -5.23
C LEU A 117 -10.47 14.62 -5.90
N LEU A 118 -11.59 13.93 -6.15
CA LEU A 118 -11.59 12.59 -6.73
C LEU A 118 -11.20 12.60 -8.22
N THR A 119 -11.63 13.63 -8.93
CA THR A 119 -11.36 13.80 -10.38
C THR A 119 -10.11 14.61 -10.67
N ARG A 120 -9.59 15.33 -9.66
CA ARG A 120 -8.41 16.20 -9.77
C ARG A 120 -7.18 15.49 -10.34
N PRO A 121 -6.85 14.26 -9.92
CA PRO A 121 -5.69 13.54 -10.44
C PRO A 121 -5.82 13.15 -11.92
N ILE A 122 -7.04 13.13 -12.47
CA ILE A 122 -7.32 12.65 -13.83
C ILE A 122 -6.97 13.71 -14.89
N TYR A 123 -7.07 15.00 -14.57
CA TYR A 123 -6.83 16.07 -15.56
C TYR A 123 -6.03 17.27 -15.05
N GLN A 124 -5.61 17.32 -13.78
CA GLN A 124 -4.73 18.36 -13.23
C GLN A 124 -3.34 17.85 -12.84
N SER A 125 -2.95 16.65 -13.26
CA SER A 125 -1.57 16.19 -13.07
C SER A 125 -0.61 16.91 -14.03
N PRO A 126 0.60 17.28 -13.60
CA PRO A 126 1.60 17.92 -14.45
C PRO A 126 1.83 17.11 -15.74
N GLY A 127 1.75 17.76 -16.90
CA GLY A 127 1.91 17.12 -18.22
C GLY A 127 0.63 16.53 -18.83
N LEU A 128 -0.17 15.77 -18.06
CA LEU A 128 -1.39 15.12 -18.57
C LEU A 128 -2.47 16.13 -18.97
N GLU A 129 -2.58 17.26 -18.25
CA GLU A 129 -3.49 18.37 -18.58
C GLU A 129 -3.28 18.87 -20.01
N HIS A 130 -2.02 19.01 -20.43
CA HIS A 130 -1.70 19.49 -21.77
C HIS A 130 -2.04 18.46 -22.84
N VAL A 131 -1.83 17.17 -22.55
CA VAL A 131 -2.15 16.06 -23.47
C VAL A 131 -3.66 15.86 -23.62
N VAL A 132 -4.43 16.02 -22.54
CA VAL A 132 -5.88 15.77 -22.52
C VAL A 132 -6.67 17.01 -22.95
N LEU A 133 -6.17 18.22 -22.71
CA LEU A 133 -6.93 19.46 -22.94
C LEU A 133 -6.25 20.42 -23.91
N THR A 134 -5.06 20.93 -23.55
CA THR A 134 -4.46 22.04 -24.29
C THR A 134 -4.15 21.67 -25.73
N VAL A 135 -3.49 20.53 -25.95
CA VAL A 135 -3.09 20.07 -27.29
C VAL A 135 -4.29 19.68 -28.14
N PRO A 136 -5.25 18.85 -27.68
CA PRO A 136 -6.44 18.51 -28.47
C PRO A 136 -7.31 19.73 -28.81
N ILE A 137 -7.51 20.67 -27.88
CA ILE A 137 -8.30 21.88 -28.14
C ILE A 137 -7.62 22.77 -29.19
N LEU A 138 -6.30 22.95 -29.10
CA LEU A 138 -5.55 23.72 -30.09
C LEU A 138 -5.59 23.06 -31.48
N ILE A 139 -5.45 21.73 -31.54
CA ILE A 139 -5.58 20.97 -32.80
C ILE A 139 -7.00 21.12 -33.36
N HIS A 140 -8.03 21.05 -32.53
CA HIS A 140 -9.43 21.21 -32.93
C HIS A 140 -9.72 22.60 -33.51
N ILE A 141 -9.18 23.65 -32.89
CA ILE A 141 -9.33 25.05 -33.36
C ILE A 141 -8.52 25.27 -34.65
N ALA A 142 -7.26 24.84 -34.69
CA ALA A 142 -6.37 25.06 -35.83
C ALA A 142 -6.84 24.32 -37.10
N SER A 143 -7.30 23.08 -36.96
CA SER A 143 -7.91 22.33 -38.06
C SER A 143 -9.20 22.96 -38.57
N GLY A 144 -10.02 23.54 -37.69
CA GLY A 144 -11.22 24.29 -38.07
C GLY A 144 -10.96 25.62 -38.78
N ILE A 145 -9.91 26.37 -38.40
CA ILE A 145 -9.54 27.66 -39.01
C ILE A 145 -9.08 27.49 -40.46
N ARG A 146 -8.28 26.46 -40.76
CA ARG A 146 -7.79 26.20 -42.13
C ARG A 146 -8.91 25.82 -43.10
N TYR A 147 -9.96 25.15 -42.62
CA TYR A 147 -11.19 24.91 -43.38
C TYR A 147 -12.00 26.19 -43.65
N SER A 148 -11.88 27.22 -42.80
CA SER A 148 -12.58 28.49 -42.95
C SER A 148 -11.88 29.49 -43.88
N LEU A 149 -10.60 29.28 -44.19
CA LEU A 149 -9.77 30.24 -44.96
C LEU A 149 -9.72 29.95 -46.47
N ASN A 150 -10.02 28.72 -46.92
CA ASN A 150 -9.81 28.32 -48.33
C ASN A 150 -11.06 28.28 -49.23
N PHE A 151 -12.27 28.51 -48.71
CA PHE A 151 -13.45 28.70 -49.54
C PHE A 151 -14.53 29.28 -48.64
N TRP A 152 -15.09 30.44 -48.98
CA TRP A 152 -16.24 30.98 -48.26
C TRP A 152 -17.53 30.35 -48.80
N PRO A 153 -18.11 29.36 -48.10
CA PRO A 153 -19.55 29.29 -48.03
C PRO A 153 -20.01 29.42 -46.57
N ARG A 154 -21.31 29.71 -46.43
CA ARG A 154 -22.02 29.96 -45.16
C ARG A 154 -21.55 29.03 -44.04
N MET A 155 -20.82 29.59 -43.07
CA MET A 155 -20.36 28.86 -41.88
C MET A 155 -21.54 28.13 -41.22
N SER A 156 -21.33 26.87 -40.86
CA SER A 156 -22.33 26.12 -40.12
C SER A 156 -22.63 26.80 -38.79
N LEU A 157 -23.88 26.72 -38.32
CA LEU A 157 -24.27 27.23 -36.99
C LEU A 157 -23.35 26.67 -35.89
N GLN A 158 -22.92 25.43 -36.06
CA GLN A 158 -22.02 24.72 -35.18
C GLN A 158 -20.61 25.35 -35.11
N ALA A 159 -20.05 25.75 -36.26
CA ALA A 159 -18.78 26.46 -36.33
C ALA A 159 -18.90 27.86 -35.70
N ARG A 160 -20.00 28.58 -35.96
CA ARG A 160 -20.27 29.89 -35.35
C ARG A 160 -20.33 29.81 -33.82
N LEU A 161 -21.01 28.81 -33.28
CA LEU A 161 -21.05 28.56 -31.83
C LEU A 161 -19.66 28.25 -31.27
N GLY A 162 -18.84 27.48 -32.00
CA GLY A 162 -17.46 27.18 -31.62
C GLY A 162 -16.57 28.42 -31.53
N TYR A 163 -16.58 29.27 -32.57
CA TYR A 163 -15.81 30.53 -32.55
C TYR A 163 -16.31 31.52 -31.50
N CYS A 164 -17.63 31.57 -31.24
CA CYS A 164 -18.17 32.34 -30.13
C CYS A 164 -17.74 31.80 -28.76
N PHE A 165 -17.54 30.48 -28.61
CA PHE A 165 -17.15 29.85 -27.34
C PHE A 165 -15.69 30.13 -26.94
N VAL A 166 -14.77 30.21 -27.92
CA VAL A 166 -13.32 30.41 -27.69
C VAL A 166 -12.99 31.58 -26.74
N PRO A 167 -13.48 32.82 -26.94
CA PRO A 167 -13.15 33.92 -26.04
C PRO A 167 -13.70 33.73 -24.61
N PHE A 168 -14.89 33.14 -24.47
CA PHE A 168 -15.46 32.85 -23.14
C PHE A 168 -14.65 31.76 -22.43
N LEU A 169 -14.27 30.69 -23.14
CA LEU A 169 -13.42 29.64 -22.60
C LEU A 169 -12.03 30.17 -22.21
N GLY A 170 -11.44 31.04 -23.05
CA GLY A 170 -10.16 31.69 -22.76
C GLY A 170 -10.21 32.54 -21.49
N ALA A 171 -11.25 33.36 -21.32
CA ALA A 171 -11.46 34.12 -20.10
C ALA A 171 -11.68 33.23 -18.87
N HIS A 172 -12.37 32.08 -19.04
CA HIS A 172 -12.63 31.13 -17.96
C HIS A 172 -11.32 30.51 -17.46
N VAL A 173 -10.45 30.10 -18.39
CA VAL A 173 -9.11 29.54 -18.10
C VAL A 173 -8.19 30.62 -17.51
N LEU A 174 -8.25 31.85 -18.01
CA LEU A 174 -7.45 32.95 -17.48
C LEU A 174 -7.74 33.16 -15.98
N VAL A 175 -9.02 33.31 -15.63
CA VAL A 175 -9.45 33.61 -14.26
C VAL A 175 -9.24 32.43 -13.31
N ASN A 176 -9.60 31.21 -13.74
CA ASN A 176 -9.62 30.05 -12.84
C ASN A 176 -8.35 29.18 -12.90
N ARG A 177 -7.42 29.44 -13.84
CA ARG A 177 -6.18 28.65 -13.99
C ARG A 177 -4.93 29.51 -14.03
N VAL A 178 -4.88 30.53 -14.89
CA VAL A 178 -3.66 31.33 -15.11
C VAL A 178 -3.42 32.32 -13.98
N THR A 179 -4.44 33.07 -13.55
CA THR A 179 -4.29 34.05 -12.47
C THR A 179 -3.83 33.39 -11.16
N PRO A 180 -4.42 32.28 -10.67
CA PRO A 180 -3.94 31.60 -9.46
C PRO A 180 -2.57 30.94 -9.65
N LEU A 181 -2.22 30.51 -10.86
CA LEU A 181 -0.87 29.99 -11.15
C LEU A 181 0.20 31.08 -10.98
N ILE A 182 -0.10 32.31 -11.42
CA ILE A 182 0.81 33.46 -11.30
C ILE A 182 0.91 33.95 -9.84
N VAL A 183 -0.20 33.96 -9.11
CA VAL A 183 -0.27 34.52 -7.75
C VAL A 183 0.15 33.51 -6.68
N ASP A 184 -0.38 32.29 -6.73
CA ASP A 184 -0.24 31.28 -5.68
C ASP A 184 0.77 30.17 -6.03
N GLY A 185 1.44 30.26 -7.20
CA GLY A 185 2.40 29.24 -7.69
C GLY A 185 1.74 27.92 -8.12
N GLY A 186 0.40 27.85 -8.12
CA GLY A 186 -0.36 26.66 -8.47
C GLY A 186 -1.87 26.90 -8.44
N SER A 187 -2.62 26.28 -9.35
CA SER A 187 -4.10 26.35 -9.37
C SER A 187 -4.77 25.17 -8.67
N SER A 188 -4.04 24.48 -7.81
CA SER A 188 -4.53 23.44 -6.89
C SER A 188 -5.35 24.02 -5.71
N GLY A 189 -5.34 25.34 -5.51
CA GLY A 189 -6.22 26.01 -4.53
C GLY A 189 -7.62 26.33 -5.06
N VAL A 190 -7.85 26.25 -6.39
CA VAL A 190 -9.08 26.71 -7.02
C VAL A 190 -10.19 25.66 -6.89
N GLY A 191 -11.14 25.91 -5.98
CA GLY A 191 -12.33 25.10 -5.74
C GLY A 191 -13.64 25.85 -6.02
N LEU A 192 -14.79 25.22 -5.73
CA LEU A 192 -16.10 25.86 -5.88
C LEU A 192 -16.22 27.12 -4.99
N GLY A 193 -15.55 27.16 -3.84
CA GLY A 193 -15.51 28.36 -2.99
C GLY A 193 -14.85 29.58 -3.64
N TYR A 194 -13.81 29.38 -4.47
CA TYR A 194 -13.15 30.45 -5.22
C TYR A 194 -14.11 31.07 -6.25
N VAL A 195 -14.83 30.21 -7.00
CA VAL A 195 -15.83 30.64 -7.98
C VAL A 195 -17.02 31.32 -7.29
N ALA A 196 -17.48 30.78 -6.15
CA ALA A 196 -18.52 31.38 -5.32
C ALA A 196 -18.15 32.81 -4.88
N HIS A 197 -16.90 32.98 -4.44
CA HIS A 197 -16.37 34.29 -4.03
C HIS A 197 -16.34 35.29 -5.20
N GLY A 198 -15.95 34.85 -6.39
CA GLY A 198 -16.00 35.68 -7.61
C GLY A 198 -17.43 36.15 -7.90
N ILE A 199 -18.40 35.23 -7.89
CA ILE A 199 -19.83 35.54 -8.10
C ILE A 199 -20.34 36.49 -7.01
N ALA A 200 -19.98 36.28 -5.75
CA ALA A 200 -20.41 37.14 -4.65
C ALA A 200 -19.89 38.59 -4.76
N ARG A 201 -18.72 38.80 -5.38
CA ARG A 201 -18.12 40.13 -5.54
C ARG A 201 -18.78 40.98 -6.63
N ASN A 202 -19.20 40.35 -7.74
CA ASN A 202 -19.96 41.02 -8.80
C ASN A 202 -21.01 40.07 -9.38
N PRO A 203 -22.18 39.95 -8.73
CA PRO A 203 -23.16 38.92 -9.06
C PRO A 203 -23.75 39.10 -10.45
N VAL A 204 -23.98 40.34 -10.90
CA VAL A 204 -24.58 40.59 -12.21
C VAL A 204 -23.63 40.17 -13.33
N PHE A 205 -22.38 40.63 -13.27
CA PHE A 205 -21.39 40.33 -14.31
C PHE A 205 -21.09 38.83 -14.41
N TRP A 206 -20.79 38.18 -13.29
CA TRP A 206 -20.39 36.78 -13.29
C TRP A 206 -21.56 35.83 -13.60
N ASN A 207 -22.79 36.14 -13.14
CA ASN A 207 -23.95 35.30 -13.49
C ASN A 207 -24.24 35.37 -14.99
N VAL A 208 -24.23 36.56 -15.60
CA VAL A 208 -24.44 36.70 -17.05
C VAL A 208 -23.33 35.98 -17.82
N TYR A 209 -22.08 36.14 -17.41
CA TYR A 209 -20.94 35.46 -18.01
C TYR A 209 -21.07 33.93 -17.98
N TYR A 210 -21.36 33.34 -16.82
CA TYR A 210 -21.49 31.88 -16.68
C TYR A 210 -22.72 31.32 -17.38
N VAL A 211 -23.83 32.07 -17.46
CA VAL A 211 -25.01 31.70 -18.26
C VAL A 211 -24.66 31.60 -19.74
N VAL A 212 -23.97 32.61 -20.29
CA VAL A 212 -23.57 32.62 -21.70
C VAL A 212 -22.54 31.54 -22.00
N LEU A 213 -21.52 31.38 -21.14
CA LEU A 213 -20.49 30.34 -21.28
C LEU A 213 -21.10 28.94 -21.29
N ALA A 214 -21.97 28.62 -20.33
CA ALA A 214 -22.61 27.30 -20.22
C ALA A 214 -23.55 27.03 -21.40
N ALA A 215 -24.36 28.01 -21.82
CA ALA A 215 -25.28 27.85 -22.94
C ALA A 215 -24.51 27.65 -24.26
N VAL A 216 -23.57 28.52 -24.60
CA VAL A 216 -22.83 28.41 -25.87
C VAL A 216 -21.99 27.11 -25.89
N GLY A 217 -21.34 26.76 -24.77
CA GLY A 217 -20.56 25.54 -24.64
C GLY A 217 -21.39 24.25 -24.78
N MET A 218 -22.55 24.18 -24.11
CA MET A 218 -23.42 23.00 -24.15
C MET A 218 -24.03 22.77 -25.53
N TRP A 219 -24.49 23.84 -26.20
CA TRP A 219 -24.98 23.75 -27.58
C TRP A 219 -23.89 23.38 -28.58
N HIS A 220 -22.66 23.86 -28.40
CA HIS A 220 -21.53 23.46 -29.23
C HIS A 220 -21.17 21.98 -29.00
N ILE A 221 -21.06 21.49 -27.77
CA ILE A 221 -20.61 20.12 -27.53
C ILE A 221 -21.68 19.10 -27.95
N ILE A 222 -22.94 19.28 -27.56
CA ILE A 222 -24.02 18.37 -27.93
C ILE A 222 -24.34 18.45 -29.43
N GLY A 223 -24.29 19.66 -30.01
CA GLY A 223 -24.44 19.84 -31.46
C GLY A 223 -23.32 19.14 -32.25
N GLY A 224 -22.09 19.21 -31.74
CA GLY A 224 -20.92 18.54 -32.32
C GLY A 224 -21.04 17.02 -32.26
N TRP A 225 -21.45 16.47 -31.11
CA TRP A 225 -21.70 15.04 -30.94
C TRP A 225 -22.84 14.53 -31.81
N ALA A 226 -23.93 15.29 -31.93
CA ALA A 226 -25.02 14.96 -32.84
C ALA A 226 -24.52 14.90 -34.30
N THR A 227 -23.71 15.87 -34.73
CA THR A 227 -23.11 15.83 -36.07
C THR A 227 -22.13 14.66 -36.24
N TRP A 228 -21.39 14.27 -35.20
CA TRP A 228 -20.48 13.13 -35.20
C TRP A 228 -21.21 11.79 -35.34
N MET A 229 -22.37 11.64 -34.68
CA MET A 229 -23.28 10.48 -34.79
C MET A 229 -24.04 10.42 -36.13
N GLY A 230 -23.74 11.31 -37.08
CA GLY A 230 -24.40 11.38 -38.38
C GLY A 230 -25.76 12.09 -38.36
N TRP A 231 -26.15 12.71 -37.24
CA TRP A 231 -27.40 13.46 -37.13
C TRP A 231 -27.19 14.86 -37.71
N ARG A 232 -27.51 15.04 -39.00
CA ARG A 232 -27.38 16.35 -39.67
C ARG A 232 -28.45 17.33 -39.17
N VAL A 233 -28.11 18.12 -38.14
CA VAL A 233 -28.98 19.16 -37.55
C VAL A 233 -28.95 20.49 -38.34
N THR A 234 -28.06 20.64 -39.33
CA THR A 234 -27.89 21.89 -40.08
C THR A 234 -28.92 22.05 -41.21
N THR A 235 -29.71 23.12 -41.11
CA THR A 235 -30.57 23.65 -42.17
C THR A 235 -29.74 24.16 -43.35
N ALA A 236 -29.81 23.51 -44.50
CA ALA A 236 -29.71 24.25 -45.75
C ALA A 236 -31.02 25.04 -45.89
N GLN A 237 -31.01 26.31 -45.50
CA GLN A 237 -32.13 27.21 -45.68
C GLN A 237 -32.33 27.43 -47.19
N LYS A 238 -33.36 26.80 -47.75
CA LYS A 238 -33.78 26.96 -49.15
C LYS A 238 -34.08 28.45 -49.38
N GLY A 239 -33.24 29.12 -50.16
CA GLY A 239 -33.46 30.51 -50.55
C GLY A 239 -34.73 30.60 -51.39
N ARG A 240 -35.67 31.46 -50.96
CA ARG A 240 -36.70 31.99 -51.85
C ARG A 240 -36.01 32.85 -52.90
N GLY A 241 -36.22 32.52 -54.18
CA GLY A 241 -36.00 33.42 -55.30
C GLY A 241 -35.11 32.87 -56.42
N CYS A 242 -35.70 32.21 -57.42
CA CYS A 242 -35.43 32.52 -58.82
C CYS A 242 -36.56 31.98 -59.72
N LYS A 243 -36.94 32.78 -60.72
CA LYS A 243 -37.98 32.51 -61.72
C LYS A 243 -37.41 31.67 -62.87
N LYS A 244 -38.26 30.80 -63.42
CA LYS A 244 -38.27 30.16 -64.76
C LYS A 244 -36.95 30.07 -65.55
N GLY A 245 -36.59 28.83 -65.90
CA GLY A 245 -35.83 28.53 -67.12
C GLY A 245 -35.13 27.16 -67.13
N SER A 246 -35.70 26.22 -67.90
CA SER A 246 -35.08 25.00 -68.44
C SER A 246 -34.96 23.72 -67.59
N LEU A 247 -35.79 22.74 -68.00
CA LEU A 247 -35.50 21.30 -68.15
C LEU A 247 -34.93 20.49 -66.97
N GLU A 248 -35.39 20.72 -65.74
CA GLU A 248 -35.11 19.83 -64.59
C GLU A 248 -36.42 19.34 -63.94
N CYS A 249 -37.34 18.83 -64.77
CA CYS A 249 -38.69 18.43 -64.35
C CYS A 249 -38.99 16.92 -64.54
N TYR A 250 -37.98 16.05 -64.72
CA TYR A 250 -38.23 14.62 -64.98
C TYR A 250 -37.62 13.64 -63.97
N LEU A 251 -36.92 14.10 -62.94
CA LEU A 251 -36.44 13.28 -61.82
C LEU A 251 -36.70 13.98 -60.48
N GLY A 252 -37.99 14.10 -60.15
CA GLY A 252 -38.42 14.56 -58.84
C GLY A 252 -38.20 13.47 -57.78
N TYR A 253 -37.08 13.52 -57.07
CA TYR A 253 -36.96 12.78 -55.81
C TYR A 253 -37.77 13.52 -54.74
N THR A 254 -38.98 13.04 -54.47
CA THR A 254 -39.77 13.48 -53.31
C THR A 254 -38.98 13.10 -52.05
N GLU A 255 -38.39 14.06 -51.32
CA GLU A 255 -37.96 13.80 -49.94
C GLU A 255 -39.19 13.28 -49.19
N SER A 256 -39.19 12.01 -48.78
CA SER A 256 -40.30 11.43 -48.03
C SER A 256 -40.63 12.31 -46.82
N GLU A 257 -41.92 12.60 -46.59
CA GLU A 257 -42.35 13.35 -45.41
C GLU A 257 -41.78 12.76 -44.11
N GLU A 258 -41.58 11.44 -44.07
CA GLU A 258 -40.95 10.75 -42.96
C GLU A 258 -39.52 11.20 -42.69
N GLN A 259 -38.69 11.39 -43.70
CA GLN A 259 -37.31 11.85 -43.51
C GLN A 259 -37.28 13.29 -42.98
N VAL A 260 -38.18 14.15 -43.45
CA VAL A 260 -38.32 15.53 -42.94
C VAL A 260 -38.84 15.53 -41.50
N LYS A 261 -39.84 14.70 -41.18
CA LYS A 261 -40.36 14.50 -39.82
C LYS A 261 -39.27 13.96 -38.87
N ARG A 262 -38.47 12.98 -39.31
CA ARG A 262 -37.33 12.43 -38.54
C ARG A 262 -36.23 13.48 -38.31
N LYS A 263 -35.82 14.22 -39.35
CA LYS A 263 -34.85 15.33 -39.22
C LYS A 263 -35.34 16.42 -38.27
N ARG A 264 -36.64 16.77 -38.33
CA ARG A 264 -37.27 17.76 -37.44
C ARG A 264 -37.34 17.26 -35.99
N LYS A 265 -37.77 16.01 -35.77
CA LYS A 265 -37.80 15.36 -34.46
C LYS A 265 -36.41 15.30 -33.83
N MET A 266 -35.40 14.91 -34.61
CA MET A 266 -34.01 14.85 -34.14
C MET A 266 -33.49 16.24 -33.75
N ARG A 267 -33.80 17.28 -34.53
CA ARG A 267 -33.43 18.66 -34.17
C ARG A 267 -34.06 19.12 -32.85
N TRP A 268 -35.32 18.78 -32.60
CA TRP A 268 -35.98 19.07 -31.32
C TRP A 268 -35.36 18.29 -30.16
N ILE A 269 -34.97 17.02 -30.38
CA ILE A 269 -34.28 16.21 -29.37
C ILE A 269 -32.92 16.82 -29.03
N VAL A 270 -32.09 17.13 -30.02
CA VAL A 270 -30.74 17.70 -29.80
C VAL A 270 -30.82 19.06 -29.08
N ASN A 271 -31.72 19.94 -29.49
CA ASN A 271 -31.95 21.22 -28.80
C ASN A 271 -32.53 21.03 -27.40
N GLY A 272 -33.40 20.05 -27.20
CA GLY A 272 -33.95 19.69 -25.89
C GLY A 272 -32.88 19.19 -24.93
N VAL A 273 -31.99 18.29 -25.38
CA VAL A 273 -30.88 17.77 -24.57
C VAL A 273 -29.89 18.90 -24.24
N ALA A 274 -29.59 19.80 -25.18
CA ALA A 274 -28.73 20.96 -24.91
C ALA A 274 -29.35 21.95 -23.90
N ALA A 275 -30.66 22.22 -24.01
CA ALA A 275 -31.37 23.08 -23.07
C ALA A 275 -31.44 22.45 -21.67
N VAL A 276 -31.74 21.15 -21.57
CA VAL A 276 -31.77 20.42 -20.28
C VAL A 276 -30.38 20.37 -19.64
N GLY A 277 -29.34 20.05 -20.42
CA GLY A 277 -27.95 20.06 -19.94
C GLY A 277 -27.55 21.43 -19.40
N THR A 278 -27.91 22.51 -20.10
CA THR A 278 -27.65 23.89 -19.66
C THR A 278 -28.42 24.22 -18.38
N ALA A 279 -29.70 23.85 -18.29
CA ALA A 279 -30.52 24.08 -17.10
C ALA A 279 -29.97 23.36 -15.87
N ILE A 280 -29.54 22.11 -16.02
CA ILE A 280 -28.90 21.33 -14.94
C ILE A 280 -27.58 21.98 -14.52
N TRP A 281 -26.78 22.47 -15.49
CA TRP A 281 -25.55 23.18 -15.18
C TRP A 281 -25.80 24.42 -14.33
N LEU A 282 -26.72 25.27 -14.77
CA LEU A 282 -27.06 26.51 -14.07
C LEU A 282 -27.73 26.24 -12.72
N ALA A 283 -28.53 25.18 -12.58
CA ALA A 283 -29.11 24.80 -11.29
C ALA A 283 -28.03 24.41 -10.26
N GLY A 284 -27.00 23.67 -10.67
CA GLY A 284 -25.87 23.32 -9.82
C GLY A 284 -24.93 24.51 -9.54
N ALA A 285 -24.60 25.28 -10.58
CA ALA A 285 -23.59 26.35 -10.52
C ALA A 285 -24.13 27.70 -10.01
N LEU A 286 -25.42 28.00 -10.16
CA LEU A 286 -26.02 29.26 -9.70
C LEU A 286 -27.06 29.03 -8.60
N GLY A 287 -27.83 27.95 -8.66
CA GLY A 287 -28.91 27.69 -7.70
C GLY A 287 -28.45 27.37 -6.26
N ILE A 288 -27.27 26.79 -6.09
CA ILE A 288 -26.72 26.41 -4.79
C ILE A 288 -25.61 27.36 -4.33
N LEU A 289 -24.86 27.95 -5.26
CA LEU A 289 -23.81 28.92 -4.96
C LEU A 289 -24.36 30.31 -4.55
N ILE A 290 -25.65 30.61 -4.78
CA ILE A 290 -26.26 31.95 -4.58
C ILE A 290 -27.25 32.01 -3.40
N ARG A 291 -27.47 30.94 -2.61
CA ARG A 291 -28.43 31.01 -1.49
C ARG A 291 -27.96 32.01 -0.40
N PRO A 292 -28.76 33.05 -0.05
CA PRO A 292 -28.35 34.10 0.90
C PRO A 292 -28.20 33.67 2.37
N ASN A 293 -28.63 32.45 2.74
CA ASN A 293 -28.76 32.04 4.15
C ASN A 293 -27.70 31.01 4.61
N ALA A 294 -26.59 30.87 3.90
CA ALA A 294 -25.57 29.88 4.24
C ALA A 294 -24.14 30.45 4.21
N LEU A 295 -23.90 31.65 4.75
CA LEU A 295 -22.56 32.08 5.15
C LEU A 295 -22.62 32.95 6.41
N ILE A 296 -22.27 32.31 7.53
CA ILE A 296 -21.89 32.93 8.79
C ILE A 296 -20.47 33.49 8.62
N PHE A 297 -20.32 34.80 8.57
CA PHE A 297 -19.18 35.55 9.15
C PHE A 297 -19.66 36.99 9.43
N PRO A 298 -19.43 37.55 10.64
CA PRO A 298 -20.02 38.80 11.05
C PRO A 298 -19.25 39.97 10.43
N ARG A 299 -19.94 40.77 9.61
CA ARG A 299 -19.44 42.10 9.24
C ARG A 299 -19.98 43.10 10.26
N LEU A 300 -19.06 43.66 11.04
CA LEU A 300 -19.20 44.96 11.70
C LEU A 300 -19.95 45.93 10.77
N ARG A 301 -21.13 46.39 11.19
CA ARG A 301 -21.75 47.59 10.64
C ARG A 301 -22.27 48.45 11.78
N THR A 302 -21.70 49.65 11.80
CA THR A 302 -21.95 50.80 12.65
C THR A 302 -23.40 51.27 12.62
N SER A 303 -23.92 51.53 13.83
CA SER A 303 -24.86 52.59 14.24
C SER A 303 -25.91 53.13 13.25
N GLN A 304 -27.21 52.96 13.58
CA GLN A 304 -28.21 54.04 13.54
C GLN A 304 -29.50 53.67 14.30
N LEU A 305 -29.69 54.34 15.46
CA LEU A 305 -30.90 54.93 16.06
C LEU A 305 -32.27 54.19 16.12
N ALA A 306 -32.62 53.79 17.37
CA ALA A 306 -33.86 54.05 18.15
C ALA A 306 -35.24 53.45 17.73
N PRO A 307 -36.26 53.41 18.62
CA PRO A 307 -36.30 52.99 20.05
C PRO A 307 -37.47 52.02 20.39
N GLY A 308 -37.47 51.40 21.58
CA GLY A 308 -38.64 50.67 22.11
C GLY A 308 -38.38 49.89 23.42
N PHE A 309 -38.55 50.57 24.55
CA PHE A 309 -38.59 50.09 25.95
C PHE A 309 -39.67 48.99 26.21
N PRO A 310 -39.81 48.43 27.42
CA PRO A 310 -38.82 47.92 28.40
C PRO A 310 -39.18 46.52 28.94
N PHE A 311 -38.31 45.86 29.72
CA PHE A 311 -38.70 45.36 31.05
C PHE A 311 -37.47 44.95 31.89
N SER A 312 -37.65 45.11 33.20
CA SER A 312 -36.64 45.38 34.22
C SER A 312 -36.30 44.15 35.08
N ILE A 313 -35.00 43.96 35.33
CA ILE A 313 -34.31 43.74 36.63
C ILE A 313 -34.89 42.70 37.62
N ARG A 314 -34.07 41.72 38.04
CA ARG A 314 -33.53 41.61 39.42
C ARG A 314 -32.58 40.41 39.62
N TYR A 315 -31.36 40.74 40.03
CA TYR A 315 -30.51 39.93 40.89
C TYR A 315 -31.10 39.86 42.30
N CYS A 316 -30.93 38.75 43.02
CA CYS A 316 -30.32 38.79 44.35
C CYS A 316 -29.82 37.42 44.83
N CYS A 317 -28.80 37.51 45.68
CA CYS A 317 -27.82 36.53 46.14
C CYS A 317 -28.25 35.83 47.45
N SER A 318 -27.67 34.65 47.73
CA SER A 318 -27.36 34.06 49.06
C SER A 318 -27.11 32.54 48.88
N ARG A 319 -26.29 31.80 49.63
CA ARG A 319 -25.36 32.01 50.76
C ARG A 319 -24.73 30.61 51.07
N LEU A 320 -23.40 30.56 51.15
CA LEU A 320 -22.51 29.75 52.04
C LEU A 320 -22.65 28.20 52.21
N SER A 321 -21.48 27.54 52.04
CA SER A 321 -20.83 26.56 52.95
C SER A 321 -20.63 25.10 52.50
N ASN A 322 -19.34 24.74 52.34
CA ASN A 322 -18.64 23.48 52.62
C ASN A 322 -19.40 22.13 52.58
N MET A 323 -19.08 21.30 51.57
CA MET A 323 -18.85 19.87 51.75
C MET A 323 -17.75 19.40 50.78
N ALA A 324 -16.73 18.74 51.33
CA ALA A 324 -15.80 17.92 50.57
C ALA A 324 -16.56 16.73 49.97
N ALA A 325 -16.38 16.49 48.66
CA ALA A 325 -16.88 15.30 47.99
C ALA A 325 -15.85 14.85 46.94
N GLU A 326 -15.48 13.58 47.01
CA GLU A 326 -14.65 12.87 46.02
C GLU A 326 -15.19 13.03 44.59
N PRO A 327 -14.35 13.09 43.54
CA PRO A 327 -14.84 13.10 42.18
C PRO A 327 -15.05 11.67 41.69
N ALA A 328 -16.31 11.25 41.70
CA ALA A 328 -16.78 10.17 40.87
C ALA A 328 -16.65 10.54 39.38
N SER A 329 -16.22 9.55 38.60
CA SER A 329 -16.04 9.48 37.15
C SER A 329 -16.96 10.37 36.29
N GLY A 330 -16.36 11.30 35.55
CA GLY A 330 -17.01 12.08 34.49
C GLY A 330 -16.20 13.29 34.02
N PHE A 331 -14.96 13.10 33.54
CA PHE A 331 -14.11 14.21 33.09
C PHE A 331 -14.55 14.76 31.72
N LEU A 332 -15.46 15.74 31.76
CA LEU A 332 -15.53 16.82 30.78
C LEU A 332 -14.31 17.74 31.00
N SER A 333 -13.70 18.20 29.91
CA SER A 333 -12.46 18.99 29.86
C SER A 333 -12.39 20.09 30.92
N GLN A 334 -11.51 19.93 31.91
CA GLN A 334 -11.24 20.95 32.91
C GLN A 334 -10.36 22.04 32.27
N VAL A 335 -10.87 23.28 32.25
CA VAL A 335 -10.07 24.45 31.86
C VAL A 335 -9.29 24.90 33.09
N VAL A 336 -7.98 24.99 32.99
CA VAL A 336 -7.08 25.42 34.08
C VAL A 336 -6.34 26.67 33.63
N GLN A 337 -6.25 27.66 34.52
CA GLN A 337 -5.33 28.79 34.34
C GLN A 337 -3.95 28.41 34.85
N TYR A 338 -2.96 28.46 33.97
CA TYR A 338 -1.57 28.21 34.27
C TYR A 338 -0.72 29.32 33.64
N ASP A 339 0.14 29.96 34.42
CA ASP A 339 0.98 31.10 33.98
C ASP A 339 0.16 32.24 33.30
N GLY A 340 -1.01 32.56 33.89
CA GLY A 340 -1.90 33.62 33.40
C GLY A 340 -2.62 33.32 32.07
N LYS A 341 -2.54 32.07 31.56
CA LYS A 341 -3.20 31.63 30.33
C LYS A 341 -4.12 30.45 30.59
N GLU A 342 -5.22 30.38 29.83
CA GLU A 342 -6.17 29.28 29.91
C GLU A 342 -5.72 28.10 29.04
N TYR A 343 -5.82 26.89 29.60
CA TYR A 343 -5.51 25.64 28.93
C TYR A 343 -6.61 24.60 29.18
N HIS A 344 -6.92 23.79 28.17
CA HIS A 344 -7.65 22.55 28.36
C HIS A 344 -6.68 21.46 28.79
N VAL A 345 -6.93 20.85 29.95
CA VAL A 345 -6.11 19.75 30.44
C VAL A 345 -6.63 18.44 29.85
N VAL A 346 -5.74 17.70 29.19
CA VAL A 346 -6.01 16.33 28.76
C VAL A 346 -5.15 15.41 29.60
N LYS A 347 -5.79 14.45 30.27
CA LYS A 347 -5.10 13.40 31.02
C LYS A 347 -5.05 12.13 30.18
N GLU A 348 -3.86 11.55 30.04
CA GLU A 348 -3.68 10.22 29.46
C GLU A 348 -2.66 9.43 30.29
N GLY A 349 -3.07 8.26 30.80
CA GLY A 349 -2.30 7.54 31.81
C GLY A 349 -2.10 8.40 33.05
N ASN A 350 -0.85 8.51 33.51
CA ASN A 350 -0.48 9.40 34.62
C ASN A 350 -0.07 10.80 34.16
N ALA A 351 0.04 11.05 32.85
CA ALA A 351 0.51 12.30 32.30
C ALA A 351 -0.64 13.28 32.04
N PHE A 352 -0.39 14.55 32.32
CA PHE A 352 -1.27 15.67 31.98
C PHE A 352 -0.62 16.53 30.90
N ILE A 353 -1.38 16.90 29.87
CA ILE A 353 -0.92 17.85 28.84
C ILE A 353 -1.82 19.08 28.82
N LEU A 354 -1.20 20.24 28.64
CA LEU A 354 -1.85 21.53 28.54
C LEU A 354 -2.02 21.90 27.07
N ASN A 355 -3.26 21.87 26.58
CA ASN A 355 -3.59 22.28 25.22
C ASN A 355 -4.23 23.68 25.24
N PRO A 356 -3.72 24.69 24.52
CA PRO A 356 -4.41 25.96 24.38
C PRO A 356 -5.80 25.77 23.76
N PRO A 357 -6.79 26.65 24.05
CA PRO A 357 -8.12 26.61 23.46
C PRO A 357 -8.13 26.60 21.93
N SER A 358 -7.19 27.31 21.30
CA SER A 358 -6.98 27.29 19.84
C SER A 358 -6.58 25.91 19.30
N GLN A 359 -5.81 25.14 20.08
CA GLN A 359 -5.36 23.79 19.74
C GLN A 359 -6.43 22.73 20.04
N ALA A 360 -7.24 22.90 21.09
CA ALA A 360 -8.39 22.05 21.35
C ALA A 360 -9.39 22.10 20.17
N ALA A 361 -9.65 23.30 19.64
CA ALA A 361 -10.43 23.51 18.43
C ALA A 361 -9.77 22.92 17.17
N ALA A 362 -8.43 22.93 17.07
CA ALA A 362 -7.67 22.28 15.99
C ALA A 362 -7.73 20.75 16.04
N SER A 363 -7.78 20.16 17.23
CA SER A 363 -7.83 18.70 17.43
C SER A 363 -9.21 18.09 17.14
N THR A 364 -10.27 18.89 17.21
CA THR A 364 -11.65 18.50 16.87
C THR A 364 -12.12 19.03 15.51
N GLY A 365 -11.49 20.08 14.98
CA GLY A 365 -11.85 20.74 13.73
C GLY A 365 -11.01 20.33 12.52
N THR A 366 -11.61 20.32 11.34
CA THR A 366 -10.88 20.29 10.07
C THR A 366 -9.96 21.52 9.96
N ARG A 367 -8.71 21.32 9.54
CA ARG A 367 -7.59 22.29 9.40
C ARG A 367 -7.92 23.65 8.74
N ARG A 368 -9.11 23.82 8.17
CA ARG A 368 -9.56 24.99 7.41
C ARG A 368 -10.07 26.17 8.26
N ASN A 369 -10.22 26.01 9.58
CA ASN A 369 -10.79 27.04 10.47
C ASN A 369 -9.77 27.73 11.39
N LEU A 370 -8.47 27.43 11.27
CA LEU A 370 -7.44 27.99 12.13
C LEU A 370 -6.89 29.29 11.52
N LYS A 371 -6.71 30.34 12.32
CA LYS A 371 -5.94 31.52 11.91
C LYS A 371 -4.48 31.10 11.73
N ALA A 372 -3.73 31.76 10.84
CA ALA A 372 -2.33 31.43 10.57
C ALA A 372 -1.44 31.45 11.84
N GLU A 373 -1.77 32.32 12.79
CA GLU A 373 -1.11 32.42 14.10
C GLU A 373 -1.44 31.23 15.02
N ASP A 374 -2.66 30.68 14.93
CA ASP A 374 -3.13 29.52 15.69
C ASP A 374 -2.58 28.20 15.11
N GLU A 375 -2.38 28.12 13.79
CA GLU A 375 -1.74 26.96 13.13
C GLU A 375 -0.26 26.86 13.52
N ALA A 376 0.46 27.98 13.61
CA ALA A 376 1.85 28.03 14.04
C ALA A 376 2.07 27.63 15.53
N GLN A 377 1.03 27.80 16.37
CA GLN A 377 1.04 27.41 17.78
C GLN A 377 0.47 26.01 18.06
N SER A 378 -0.18 25.38 17.07
CA SER A 378 -0.78 24.06 17.25
C SER A 378 0.29 22.95 17.26
N VAL A 379 0.61 22.43 18.44
CA VAL A 379 1.41 21.21 18.60
C VAL A 379 0.51 20.00 18.35
N PHE A 380 1.02 18.92 17.78
CA PHE A 380 0.15 17.80 17.44
C PHE A 380 -0.16 16.91 18.64
N TYR A 381 -1.43 16.55 18.81
CA TYR A 381 -1.88 15.51 19.72
C TYR A 381 -3.03 14.72 19.06
N ASN A 382 -2.93 13.39 19.06
CA ASN A 382 -3.98 12.51 18.55
C ASN A 382 -4.44 11.52 19.64
N PRO A 383 -5.70 11.59 20.10
CA PRO A 383 -6.24 10.66 21.10
C PRO A 383 -6.36 9.23 20.58
N ILE A 384 -6.47 9.00 19.26
CA ILE A 384 -6.58 7.65 18.67
C ILE A 384 -5.30 6.82 18.93
N GLN A 385 -4.17 7.48 19.14
CA GLN A 385 -2.87 6.86 19.40
C GLN A 385 -2.69 6.42 20.88
N GLN A 386 -3.71 6.54 21.73
CA GLN A 386 -3.64 6.09 23.13
C GLN A 386 -3.26 4.60 23.25
N PHE A 387 -3.84 3.74 22.40
CA PHE A 387 -3.48 2.32 22.35
C PHE A 387 -2.00 2.09 22.02
N ASN A 388 -1.43 2.88 21.10
CA ASN A 388 -0.01 2.79 20.75
C ASN A 388 0.87 3.16 21.95
N ARG A 389 0.49 4.22 22.67
CA ARG A 389 1.23 4.71 23.84
C ARG A 389 1.13 3.76 25.02
N ASP A 390 -0.06 3.23 25.33
CA ASP A 390 -0.26 2.20 26.35
C ASP A 390 0.58 0.95 26.06
N LEU A 391 0.52 0.46 24.83
CA LEU A 391 1.33 -0.70 24.39
C LEU A 391 2.83 -0.41 24.51
N SER A 392 3.27 0.80 24.16
CA SER A 392 4.69 1.17 24.23
C SER A 392 5.19 1.23 25.67
N VAL A 393 4.42 1.79 26.60
CA VAL A 393 4.79 1.80 28.03
C VAL A 393 4.94 0.37 28.55
N LEU A 394 3.96 -0.50 28.30
CA LEU A 394 3.99 -1.88 28.77
C LEU A 394 5.12 -2.70 28.13
N ALA A 395 5.35 -2.53 26.83
CA ALA A 395 6.43 -3.20 26.11
C ALA A 395 7.82 -2.76 26.61
N ILE A 396 8.03 -1.46 26.83
CA ILE A 396 9.30 -0.94 27.36
C ILE A 396 9.48 -1.36 28.81
N LYS A 397 8.41 -1.39 29.62
CA LYS A 397 8.46 -1.90 31.00
C LYS A 397 8.90 -3.37 31.04
N ALA A 398 8.27 -4.23 30.24
CA ALA A 398 8.64 -5.64 30.11
C ALA A 398 10.09 -5.83 29.65
N TYR A 399 10.53 -5.03 28.68
CA TYR A 399 11.90 -5.09 28.19
C TYR A 399 12.92 -4.53 29.19
N GLY A 400 12.57 -3.47 29.91
CA GLY A 400 13.43 -2.85 30.91
C GLY A 400 13.67 -3.78 32.10
N GLU A 401 12.65 -4.48 32.58
CA GLU A 401 12.80 -5.53 33.60
C GLU A 401 13.73 -6.65 33.13
N HIS A 402 13.62 -7.07 31.87
CA HIS A 402 14.57 -8.00 31.25
C HIS A 402 16.01 -7.47 31.26
N VAL A 403 16.24 -6.21 30.89
CA VAL A 403 17.57 -5.59 30.88
C VAL A 403 18.14 -5.48 32.30
N LEU A 404 17.32 -5.12 33.28
CA LEU A 404 17.71 -5.05 34.68
C LEU A 404 18.07 -6.43 35.24
N ALA A 405 17.25 -7.44 34.97
CA ALA A 405 17.54 -8.84 35.32
C ALA A 405 18.87 -9.32 34.71
N LEU A 406 19.14 -8.99 33.44
CA LEU A 406 20.40 -9.31 32.79
C LEU A 406 21.60 -8.59 33.44
N LYS A 407 21.45 -7.31 33.80
CA LYS A 407 22.48 -6.52 34.49
C LYS A 407 22.77 -7.11 35.87
N LYS A 408 21.73 -7.44 36.64
CA LYS A 408 21.84 -8.12 37.94
C LYS A 408 22.57 -9.45 37.83
N ARG A 409 22.16 -10.32 36.90
CA ARG A 409 22.82 -11.62 36.65
C ARG A 409 24.28 -11.47 36.24
N ARG A 410 24.62 -10.45 35.45
CA ARG A 410 26.02 -10.16 35.08
C ARG A 410 26.83 -9.68 36.29
N ALA A 411 26.26 -8.86 37.17
CA ALA A 411 26.90 -8.42 38.41
C ALA A 411 27.16 -9.60 39.35
N GLU A 412 26.17 -10.46 39.58
CA GLU A 412 26.30 -11.67 40.40
C GLU A 412 27.37 -12.63 39.86
N ARG A 413 27.43 -12.84 38.52
CA ARG A 413 28.47 -13.66 37.90
C ARG A 413 29.86 -13.06 38.07
N ARG A 414 29.99 -11.73 38.02
CA ARG A 414 31.26 -11.03 38.28
C ARG A 414 31.69 -11.17 39.73
N GLN A 415 30.76 -11.02 40.68
CA GLN A 415 31.03 -11.23 42.10
C GLN A 415 31.47 -12.67 42.39
N LYS A 416 30.77 -13.67 41.81
CA LYS A 416 31.16 -15.09 41.94
C LYS A 416 32.55 -15.38 41.36
N ARG A 417 32.91 -14.79 40.21
CA ARG A 417 34.26 -14.93 39.62
C ARG A 417 35.33 -14.24 40.48
N GLY A 418 35.05 -13.02 40.97
CA GLY A 418 35.95 -12.30 41.87
C GLY A 418 36.20 -13.03 43.19
N ALA A 419 35.19 -13.71 43.74
CA ALA A 419 35.34 -14.54 44.94
C ALA A 419 36.19 -15.80 44.70
N VAL A 420 36.13 -16.39 43.50
CA VAL A 420 36.96 -17.55 43.13
C VAL A 420 38.43 -17.15 42.90
N ASP A 421 38.68 -16.03 42.23
CA ASP A 421 40.05 -15.51 42.03
C ASP A 421 40.68 -14.98 43.34
N GLY A 422 39.87 -14.42 44.25
CA GLY A 422 40.30 -14.03 45.59
C GLY A 422 40.80 -15.20 46.45
N ASN A 423 40.26 -16.41 46.22
CA ASN A 423 40.66 -17.61 46.96
C ASN A 423 41.91 -18.31 46.38
N LEU A 424 42.31 -17.97 45.14
CA LEU A 424 43.52 -18.49 44.48
C LEU A 424 44.78 -17.65 44.75
N LYS A 425 44.65 -16.37 45.11
CA LYS A 425 45.78 -15.49 45.46
C LYS A 425 46.39 -15.75 46.85
N GLY A 426 45.84 -16.68 47.63
CA GLY A 426 46.37 -17.10 48.94
C GLY A 426 47.55 -18.08 48.91
N LYS A 427 47.97 -18.58 47.74
CA LYS A 427 49.08 -19.56 47.64
C LYS A 427 50.26 -18.99 46.84
N LYS A 428 51.12 -18.30 47.60
CA LYS A 428 52.53 -17.95 47.33
C LYS A 428 53.23 -18.98 46.41
N ARG A 429 53.79 -18.52 45.28
CA ARG A 429 55.00 -19.12 44.69
C ARG A 429 56.12 -18.07 44.69
N LYS A 430 57.23 -18.51 45.25
CA LYS A 430 58.45 -17.79 45.63
C LYS A 430 59.34 -17.58 44.39
N ARG A 431 60.04 -16.45 44.34
CA ARG A 431 61.01 -15.93 43.34
C ARG A 431 62.11 -16.92 42.90
N GLU A 432 62.65 -16.66 41.70
CA GLU A 432 64.08 -16.45 41.32
C GLU A 432 64.07 -15.88 39.88
N ASP A 433 64.29 -14.58 39.67
CA ASP A 433 65.55 -13.85 39.32
C ASP A 433 65.96 -13.95 37.84
N GLY A 434 66.22 -12.77 37.21
CA GLY A 434 66.90 -12.65 35.91
C GLY A 434 66.33 -11.60 34.93
N ASP A 435 66.84 -10.37 35.06
CA ASP A 435 67.20 -9.38 34.01
C ASP A 435 66.13 -8.58 33.22
N GLU A 436 66.05 -7.30 33.62
CA GLU A 436 66.11 -6.04 32.86
C GLU A 436 65.48 -5.94 31.45
N GLU A 437 64.43 -5.12 31.34
CA GLU A 437 64.46 -3.86 30.55
C GLU A 437 63.32 -2.91 31.00
N GLU A 438 63.70 -1.65 31.25
CA GLU A 438 62.89 -0.55 31.81
C GLU A 438 61.87 0.07 30.84
N PRO A 439 60.73 0.60 31.33
CA PRO A 439 59.80 1.45 30.61
C PRO A 439 59.96 2.94 31.00
N ASN A 440 60.13 3.85 30.04
CA ASN A 440 59.74 5.27 30.22
C ASN A 440 58.20 5.33 30.08
N GLY A 441 57.39 5.73 31.07
CA GLY A 441 57.45 6.97 31.86
C GLY A 441 56.85 8.09 31.00
N SER A 442 55.66 8.67 31.24
CA SER A 442 54.99 9.15 32.46
C SER A 442 53.46 9.22 32.23
N SER A 443 52.54 8.90 33.16
CA SER A 443 52.22 9.53 34.46
C SER A 443 51.79 11.01 34.27
N ASP A 444 50.67 11.55 34.76
CA ASP A 444 49.69 11.24 35.83
C ASP A 444 48.38 12.05 35.51
N HIS A 445 47.19 11.96 36.14
CA HIS A 445 46.81 11.71 37.52
C HIS A 445 45.34 11.22 37.65
N LEU A 446 45.16 10.25 38.55
CA LEU A 446 44.12 10.06 39.59
C LEU A 446 42.68 10.56 39.35
N ALA A 447 41.74 9.60 39.41
CA ALA A 447 40.48 9.78 40.13
C ALA A 447 40.23 8.56 41.04
N SER A 448 39.88 8.87 42.27
CA SER A 448 39.89 8.06 43.49
C SER A 448 39.00 6.82 43.49
N GLU A 449 39.57 5.69 43.93
CA GLU A 449 38.85 4.64 44.64
C GLU A 449 38.58 5.08 46.09
N SER A 450 37.31 5.13 46.48
CA SER A 450 36.75 4.75 47.80
C SER A 450 35.46 5.50 48.09
N GLN A 451 34.31 4.86 47.81
CA GLN A 451 33.20 4.74 48.76
C GLN A 451 32.37 3.51 48.35
N ALA A 452 32.46 2.46 49.15
CA ALA A 452 31.50 1.36 49.16
C ALA A 452 30.30 1.81 49.99
N GLY A 453 29.10 1.85 49.41
CA GLY A 453 27.86 2.12 50.13
C GLY A 453 26.87 3.03 49.41
N GLU A 454 26.22 2.53 48.35
CA GLU A 454 24.82 2.82 48.01
C GLU A 454 24.39 1.87 46.88
N ASP A 455 23.26 1.21 47.05
CA ASP A 455 22.66 0.25 46.11
C ASP A 455 22.15 1.03 44.87
N THR A 456 23.06 1.49 44.02
CA THR A 456 22.75 2.35 42.88
C THR A 456 22.05 1.54 41.80
N MET A 457 20.74 1.78 41.64
CA MET A 457 19.93 1.13 40.60
C MET A 457 20.58 1.30 39.21
N PRO A 458 20.55 0.27 38.34
CA PRO A 458 21.20 0.35 37.03
C PRO A 458 20.54 1.41 36.16
N SER A 459 21.36 2.23 35.47
CA SER A 459 20.81 3.25 34.57
C SER A 459 20.06 2.65 33.39
N PHE A 460 18.92 3.28 33.07
CA PHE A 460 18.05 2.97 31.94
C PHE A 460 17.67 4.27 31.22
N THR A 461 18.14 4.44 30.00
CA THR A 461 17.94 5.67 29.21
C THR A 461 17.01 5.44 28.02
N ILE A 462 16.02 6.32 27.88
CA ILE A 462 15.00 6.26 26.82
C ILE A 462 15.09 7.52 25.95
N LEU A 463 14.99 7.37 24.63
CA LEU A 463 14.83 8.47 23.69
C LEU A 463 13.44 8.43 23.06
N ASP A 464 12.68 9.50 23.24
CA ASP A 464 11.50 9.86 22.44
C ASP A 464 11.96 10.81 21.32
N ALA A 465 12.17 10.27 20.12
CA ALA A 465 12.89 10.97 19.06
C ALA A 465 12.06 12.08 18.37
N LEU A 466 10.73 11.95 18.35
CA LEU A 466 9.79 12.89 17.73
C LEU A 466 8.63 13.13 18.70
N SER A 467 8.89 13.95 19.72
CA SER A 467 8.10 13.97 20.95
C SER A 467 6.87 14.89 20.93
N ALA A 468 6.80 15.86 20.01
CA ALA A 468 5.72 16.84 19.89
C ALA A 468 5.37 17.53 21.23
N THR A 469 4.22 17.20 21.83
CA THR A 469 3.80 17.76 23.13
C THR A 469 4.59 17.22 24.32
N GLY A 470 5.44 16.20 24.14
CA GLY A 470 6.11 15.52 25.23
C GLY A 470 5.34 14.33 25.81
N LEU A 471 4.13 14.03 25.32
CA LEU A 471 3.23 13.08 25.98
C LEU A 471 3.85 11.68 26.17
N ARG A 472 4.53 11.14 25.16
CA ARG A 472 5.22 9.83 25.30
C ARG A 472 6.31 9.89 26.35
N ALA A 473 7.18 10.90 26.30
CA ALA A 473 8.21 11.10 27.30
C ALA A 473 7.67 11.27 28.73
N LEU A 474 6.57 12.02 28.91
CA LEU A 474 5.88 12.18 30.19
C LEU A 474 5.38 10.85 30.73
N ARG A 475 4.75 10.03 29.87
CA ARG A 475 4.27 8.70 30.24
C ARG A 475 5.42 7.75 30.55
N TYR A 476 6.50 7.76 29.77
CA TYR A 476 7.69 6.94 30.06
C TYR A 476 8.33 7.33 31.40
N ALA A 477 8.43 8.61 31.73
CA ALA A 477 9.01 9.05 33.00
C ALA A 477 8.10 8.79 34.22
N SER A 478 6.77 8.82 34.06
CA SER A 478 5.82 8.63 35.16
C SER A 478 5.39 7.18 35.38
N GLU A 479 5.35 6.35 34.34
CA GLU A 479 4.79 4.99 34.38
C GLU A 479 5.88 3.90 34.40
N ILE A 480 7.14 4.23 34.06
CA ILE A 480 8.28 3.29 34.09
C ILE A 480 9.17 3.61 35.30
N PRO A 481 9.07 2.87 36.42
CA PRO A 481 9.65 3.27 37.70
C PRO A 481 11.18 3.28 37.72
N PHE A 482 11.83 2.50 36.86
CA PHE A 482 13.28 2.39 36.78
C PHE A 482 13.90 3.26 35.66
N ALA A 483 13.10 4.08 34.97
CA ALA A 483 13.62 4.98 33.95
C ALA A 483 14.47 6.08 34.60
N THR A 484 15.78 6.06 34.35
CA THR A 484 16.70 7.04 34.97
C THR A 484 16.75 8.37 34.22
N ARG A 485 16.55 8.34 32.90
CA ARG A 485 16.52 9.54 32.06
C ARG A 485 15.72 9.29 30.79
N VAL A 486 14.87 10.24 30.45
CA VAL A 486 14.10 10.26 29.20
C VAL A 486 14.49 11.51 28.42
N VAL A 487 15.03 11.36 27.22
CA VAL A 487 15.27 12.49 26.31
C VAL A 487 14.05 12.64 25.41
N ALA A 488 13.50 13.85 25.38
CA ALA A 488 12.39 14.22 24.51
C ALA A 488 12.89 15.18 23.43
N ASN A 489 12.97 14.71 22.18
CA ASN A 489 13.48 15.50 21.07
C ASN A 489 12.35 15.95 20.14
N ASP A 490 12.41 17.20 19.67
CA ASP A 490 11.58 17.69 18.58
C ASP A 490 12.32 18.74 17.73
N LEU A 491 12.00 18.81 16.45
CA LEU A 491 12.56 19.80 15.54
C LEU A 491 11.94 21.19 15.75
N SER A 492 10.66 21.24 16.13
CA SER A 492 9.91 22.50 16.23
C SER A 492 10.15 23.21 17.57
N PRO A 493 10.59 24.48 17.56
CA PRO A 493 10.73 25.27 18.79
C PRO A 493 9.39 25.47 19.54
N SER A 494 8.26 25.51 18.82
CA SER A 494 6.93 25.64 19.45
C SER A 494 6.53 24.36 20.20
N ALA A 495 6.85 23.20 19.63
CA ALA A 495 6.66 21.91 20.29
C ALA A 495 7.49 21.82 21.57
N ILE A 496 8.77 22.22 21.53
CA ILE A 496 9.65 22.24 22.70
C ILE A 496 9.14 23.19 23.78
N LYS A 497 8.58 24.35 23.42
CA LYS A 497 7.98 25.27 24.40
C LYS A 497 6.78 24.62 25.13
N SER A 498 5.88 23.98 24.38
CA SER A 498 4.75 23.23 24.96
C SER A 498 5.22 22.05 25.80
N MET A 499 6.23 21.33 25.33
CA MET A 499 6.83 20.21 26.05
C MET A 499 7.45 20.63 27.38
N LYS A 500 8.23 21.71 27.40
CA LYS A 500 8.80 22.26 28.65
C LYS A 500 7.71 22.62 29.66
N LEU A 501 6.65 23.26 29.19
CA LEU A 501 5.49 23.60 30.01
C LEU A 501 4.83 22.34 30.60
N ASN A 502 4.61 21.31 29.77
CA ASN A 502 4.03 20.05 30.24
C ASN A 502 4.95 19.32 31.21
N ILE A 503 6.27 19.31 30.99
CA ILE A 503 7.25 18.71 31.90
C ILE A 503 7.20 19.38 33.29
N GLU A 504 7.14 20.70 33.31
CA GLU A 504 7.03 21.48 34.55
C GLU A 504 5.71 21.21 35.28
N TYR A 505 4.59 21.21 34.55
CA TYR A 505 3.26 20.93 35.10
C TYR A 505 3.15 19.55 35.77
N ASN A 506 3.84 18.54 35.23
CA ASN A 506 3.87 17.19 35.82
C ASN A 506 4.98 17.01 36.88
N GLY A 507 5.84 18.01 37.11
CA GLY A 507 6.96 17.90 38.05
C GLY A 507 8.07 16.93 37.63
N LEU A 508 8.20 16.61 36.34
CA LEU A 508 9.10 15.57 35.81
C LEU A 508 10.44 16.09 35.27
N GLY A 509 10.77 17.37 35.52
CA GLY A 509 11.97 18.02 34.98
C GLY A 509 13.31 17.40 35.40
N LYS A 510 13.34 16.60 36.47
CA LYS A 510 14.56 15.86 36.88
C LYS A 510 14.85 14.65 36.00
N LEU A 511 13.82 14.03 35.43
CA LEU A 511 13.92 12.80 34.64
C LEU A 511 13.91 13.09 33.14
N ILE A 512 13.16 14.10 32.70
CA ILE A 512 12.97 14.42 31.28
C ILE A 512 13.89 15.54 30.84
N GLN A 513 14.68 15.28 29.81
CA GLN A 513 15.55 16.26 29.16
C GLN A 513 14.98 16.64 27.79
N PRO A 514 14.45 17.87 27.62
CA PRO A 514 14.00 18.35 26.32
C PRO A 514 15.20 18.73 25.44
N ASN A 515 15.18 18.33 24.17
CA ASN A 515 16.19 18.67 23.16
C ASN A 515 15.53 19.24 21.90
N THR A 516 16.07 20.35 21.39
CA THR A 516 15.62 20.94 20.12
C THR A 516 16.58 20.54 19.00
N GLY A 517 16.11 19.78 18.00
CA GLY A 517 16.94 19.40 16.86
C GLY A 517 16.34 18.34 15.95
N ASP A 518 16.97 18.15 14.77
CA ASP A 518 16.67 17.02 13.89
C ASP A 518 17.02 15.72 14.62
N ALA A 519 16.06 14.80 14.71
CA ALA A 519 16.22 13.52 15.39
C ALA A 519 17.41 12.71 14.86
N ARG A 520 17.70 12.77 13.54
CA ARG A 520 18.83 12.06 12.93
C ARG A 520 20.15 12.63 13.43
N THR A 521 20.31 13.95 13.36
CA THR A 521 21.51 14.66 13.82
C THR A 521 21.73 14.42 15.31
N TYR A 522 20.67 14.48 16.11
CA TYR A 522 20.76 14.21 17.54
C TYR A 522 21.23 12.77 17.81
N MET A 523 20.61 11.77 17.17
CA MET A 523 21.01 10.38 17.31
C MET A 523 22.45 10.14 16.86
N TYR A 524 22.90 10.74 15.75
CA TYR A 524 24.30 10.64 15.32
C TYR A 524 25.27 11.33 16.27
N SER A 525 24.89 12.45 16.89
CA SER A 525 25.73 13.15 17.85
C SER A 525 26.08 12.28 19.07
N THR A 526 25.23 11.30 19.41
CA THR A 526 25.49 10.35 20.51
C THR A 526 26.64 9.38 20.25
N LEU A 527 27.12 9.27 19.00
CA LEU A 527 28.23 8.41 18.62
C LEU A 527 29.61 9.03 18.92
N ASN A 528 29.70 10.37 18.97
CA ASN A 528 30.95 11.10 19.17
C ASN A 528 30.98 11.77 20.55
N PRO A 529 31.55 11.11 21.57
CA PRO A 529 31.65 11.68 22.92
C PRO A 529 32.60 12.90 23.00
N ALA A 530 33.47 13.11 22.01
CA ALA A 530 34.46 14.20 22.02
C ALA A 530 33.90 15.58 21.60
N THR A 531 32.76 15.64 20.87
CA THR A 531 32.22 16.89 20.31
C THR A 531 31.11 17.51 21.18
N THR A 532 30.72 16.85 22.27
CA THR A 532 29.54 17.18 23.09
C THR A 532 29.84 18.08 24.30
N GLN A 533 31.00 18.76 24.34
CA GLN A 533 31.23 19.79 25.37
C GLN A 533 30.44 21.10 25.12
N ALA A 534 29.78 21.28 23.98
CA ALA A 534 29.14 22.55 23.62
C ALA A 534 27.60 22.61 23.70
N SER A 535 26.87 21.50 23.89
CA SER A 535 25.39 21.56 24.02
C SER A 535 24.74 20.26 24.59
N GLY A 536 24.70 20.14 25.92
CA GLY A 536 23.77 19.26 26.64
C GLY A 536 24.36 17.99 27.31
N PRO A 537 23.85 17.57 28.48
CA PRO A 537 24.48 16.59 29.40
C PRO A 537 24.32 15.08 29.09
N HIS A 538 23.91 14.65 27.88
CA HIS A 538 23.89 13.20 27.56
C HIS A 538 25.04 12.81 26.64
N THR A 539 26.02 12.13 27.23
CA THR A 539 27.07 11.40 26.52
C THR A 539 26.65 9.93 26.41
N GLY A 540 26.44 9.43 25.18
CA GLY A 540 26.29 7.99 24.91
C GLY A 540 24.93 7.52 24.38
N LYS A 541 24.88 6.22 24.08
CA LYS A 541 23.77 5.50 23.45
C LYS A 541 22.56 5.30 24.39
N PHE A 542 21.41 4.91 23.83
CA PHE A 542 20.15 4.68 24.56
C PHE A 542 19.84 3.20 24.78
N ASP A 543 19.26 2.83 25.94
CA ASP A 543 18.73 1.47 26.16
C ASP A 543 17.45 1.24 25.36
N THR A 544 16.65 2.29 25.13
CA THR A 544 15.43 2.24 24.31
C THR A 544 15.29 3.50 23.45
N ILE A 545 14.94 3.33 22.17
CA ILE A 545 14.61 4.43 21.26
C ILE A 545 13.22 4.22 20.69
N ASP A 546 12.38 5.25 20.73
CA ASP A 546 11.06 5.26 20.13
C ASP A 546 10.98 6.24 18.95
N LEU A 547 10.68 5.70 17.76
CA LEU A 547 10.45 6.44 16.53
C LEU A 547 8.95 6.49 16.22
N ASP A 548 8.36 7.68 16.33
CA ASP A 548 6.94 7.91 16.00
C ASP A 548 6.72 9.13 15.07
N PRO A 549 7.23 9.08 13.83
CA PRO A 549 7.06 10.17 12.89
C PRO A 549 5.67 10.20 12.24
N TYR A 550 5.32 11.33 11.64
CA TYR A 550 4.22 11.39 10.68
C TYR A 550 4.61 10.67 9.39
N GLY A 551 3.85 9.63 9.03
CA GLY A 551 4.11 8.84 7.84
C GLY A 551 5.13 7.74 8.11
N THR A 552 6.31 7.84 7.50
CA THR A 552 7.30 6.76 7.49
C THR A 552 8.44 6.99 8.50
N ALA A 553 8.91 5.91 9.11
CA ALA A 553 10.12 5.92 9.93
C ALA A 553 11.42 5.67 9.16
N ALA A 554 11.34 5.30 7.87
CA ALA A 554 12.51 4.92 7.07
C ALA A 554 13.70 5.90 7.16
N PRO A 555 13.51 7.24 7.11
CA PRO A 555 14.63 8.20 7.20
C PRO A 555 15.37 8.20 8.54
N PHE A 556 14.75 7.69 9.61
CA PHE A 556 15.28 7.72 10.97
C PHE A 556 15.86 6.37 11.42
N MET A 557 15.54 5.28 10.70
CA MET A 557 15.94 3.91 11.04
C MET A 557 17.46 3.77 11.18
N ASP A 558 18.22 4.31 10.23
CA ASP A 558 19.68 4.18 10.21
C ASP A 558 20.34 4.81 11.45
N SER A 559 20.01 6.08 11.71
CA SER A 559 20.51 6.81 12.88
C SER A 559 20.10 6.15 14.20
N ALA A 560 18.89 5.59 14.28
CA ALA A 560 18.40 4.93 15.48
C ALA A 560 19.12 3.61 15.77
N LEU A 561 19.39 2.81 14.73
CA LEU A 561 20.16 1.58 14.85
C LEU A 561 21.58 1.82 15.36
N GLN A 562 22.17 2.97 15.03
CA GLN A 562 23.51 3.32 15.53
C GLN A 562 23.46 3.88 16.95
N ALA A 563 22.43 4.66 17.30
CA ALA A 563 22.26 5.29 18.61
C ALA A 563 21.76 4.34 19.72
N VAL A 564 21.21 3.17 19.38
CA VAL A 564 20.78 2.16 20.37
C VAL A 564 21.97 1.37 20.93
N LYS A 565 21.94 1.05 22.22
CA LYS A 565 22.92 0.20 22.89
C LYS A 565 22.85 -1.24 22.37
N ASP A 566 23.94 -1.99 22.55
CA ASP A 566 23.97 -3.42 22.28
C ASP A 566 22.99 -4.16 23.21
N GLY A 567 22.02 -4.86 22.62
CA GLY A 567 20.89 -5.47 23.33
C GLY A 567 19.80 -4.47 23.72
N GLY A 568 19.77 -3.27 23.13
CA GLY A 568 18.71 -2.28 23.36
C GLY A 568 17.44 -2.55 22.54
N LEU A 569 16.37 -1.83 22.89
CA LEU A 569 15.07 -1.91 22.24
C LEU A 569 14.86 -0.74 21.28
N LEU A 570 14.44 -1.04 20.06
CA LEU A 570 14.00 -0.06 19.07
C LEU A 570 12.51 -0.24 18.82
N CYS A 571 11.74 0.81 19.10
CA CYS A 571 10.31 0.89 18.84
C CYS A 571 10.08 1.76 17.59
N VAL A 572 9.37 1.23 16.59
CA VAL A 572 9.17 1.91 15.30
C VAL A 572 7.69 1.96 14.96
N THR A 573 7.15 3.16 14.74
CA THR A 573 5.81 3.36 14.16
C THR A 573 5.92 3.84 12.71
N CYS A 574 5.12 3.27 11.82
CA CYS A 574 4.91 3.76 10.46
C CYS A 574 3.41 3.95 10.19
N THR A 575 2.95 5.18 9.99
CA THR A 575 1.53 5.52 9.72
C THR A 575 1.20 5.64 8.23
N ASP A 576 2.15 5.35 7.34
CA ASP A 576 2.02 5.40 5.88
C ASP A 576 1.48 4.08 5.30
N ALA A 577 0.40 3.53 5.84
CA ALA A 577 -0.20 2.25 5.39
C ALA A 577 -0.57 2.23 3.90
N GLY A 578 -0.85 3.40 3.30
CA GLY A 578 -1.04 3.52 1.85
C GLY A 578 0.20 3.17 1.01
N VAL A 579 1.39 3.14 1.62
CA VAL A 579 2.65 2.77 0.96
C VAL A 579 3.02 1.32 1.27
N TRP A 580 3.08 0.92 2.55
CA TRP A 580 3.54 -0.42 2.92
C TRP A 580 2.44 -1.50 2.87
N ALA A 581 1.16 -1.15 3.02
CA ALA A 581 0.03 -2.10 3.07
C ALA A 581 -0.84 -2.11 1.81
N SER A 582 -0.43 -1.38 0.76
CA SER A 582 -1.22 -1.14 -0.45
C SER A 582 -0.34 -1.28 -1.69
N ASN A 583 -0.98 -1.54 -2.82
CA ASN A 583 -0.34 -1.66 -4.13
C ASN A 583 -0.40 -0.36 -4.94
N GLY A 584 -0.79 0.77 -4.32
CA GLY A 584 -0.95 2.06 -5.00
C GLY A 584 0.35 2.80 -5.30
N TYR A 585 1.41 2.56 -4.52
CA TYR A 585 2.69 3.28 -4.62
C TYR A 585 3.91 2.34 -4.48
N PRO A 586 4.07 1.34 -5.37
CA PRO A 586 5.16 0.37 -5.29
C PRO A 586 6.54 1.02 -5.40
N GLU A 587 6.70 2.05 -6.24
CA GLU A 587 7.93 2.82 -6.41
C GLU A 587 8.34 3.54 -5.12
N LYS A 588 7.36 4.12 -4.42
CA LYS A 588 7.59 4.80 -3.14
C LYS A 588 7.91 3.79 -2.03
N SER A 589 7.23 2.65 -2.00
CA SER A 589 7.54 1.57 -1.06
C SER A 589 8.97 1.08 -1.25
N TYR A 590 9.41 0.87 -2.50
CA TYR A 590 10.77 0.44 -2.78
C TYR A 590 11.81 1.48 -2.34
N ALA A 591 11.56 2.77 -2.61
CA ALA A 591 12.46 3.85 -2.20
C ALA A 591 12.62 3.97 -0.68
N LEU A 592 11.56 3.70 0.10
CA LEU A 592 11.58 3.81 1.56
C LEU A 592 12.03 2.53 2.27
N TYR A 593 11.55 1.36 1.81
CA TYR A 593 11.71 0.09 2.53
C TYR A 593 12.61 -0.92 1.81
N GLY A 594 13.08 -0.63 0.59
CA GLY A 594 13.92 -1.53 -0.20
C GLY A 594 13.18 -2.71 -0.83
N GLY A 595 11.85 -2.72 -0.80
CA GLY A 595 11.03 -3.78 -1.38
C GLY A 595 9.63 -3.31 -1.80
N VAL A 596 8.99 -4.08 -2.67
CA VAL A 596 7.63 -3.80 -3.17
C VAL A 596 6.57 -4.59 -2.38
N PRO A 597 5.39 -3.99 -2.14
CA PRO A 597 4.35 -4.61 -1.32
C PRO A 597 3.63 -5.75 -2.07
N THR A 598 3.09 -6.71 -1.32
CA THR A 598 2.22 -7.75 -1.88
C THR A 598 0.81 -7.23 -2.11
N LYS A 599 0.22 -7.56 -3.26
CA LYS A 599 -1.17 -7.24 -3.58
C LYS A 599 -2.13 -8.30 -3.06
N GLY A 600 -3.07 -7.97 -2.19
CA GLY A 600 -4.09 -8.93 -1.75
C GLY A 600 -4.50 -8.73 -0.30
N THR A 601 -5.19 -9.72 0.27
CA THR A 601 -5.67 -9.64 1.66
C THR A 601 -4.55 -9.64 2.68
N HIS A 602 -3.41 -10.25 2.36
CA HIS A 602 -2.22 -10.37 3.19
C HIS A 602 -1.27 -9.16 3.13
N SER A 603 -1.68 -8.06 2.49
CA SER A 603 -0.82 -6.88 2.29
C SER A 603 -0.35 -6.24 3.60
N HIS A 604 -1.16 -6.30 4.66
CA HIS A 604 -0.78 -5.76 5.97
C HIS A 604 0.40 -6.51 6.59
N GLU A 605 0.41 -7.85 6.54
CA GLU A 605 1.57 -8.63 6.97
C GLU A 605 2.76 -8.44 6.01
N GLY A 606 2.51 -8.41 4.70
CA GLY A 606 3.55 -8.11 3.71
C GLY A 606 4.28 -6.81 4.00
N GLY A 607 3.57 -5.76 4.40
CA GLY A 607 4.21 -4.50 4.75
C GLY A 607 4.90 -4.49 6.12
N LEU A 608 4.43 -5.24 7.12
CA LEU A 608 5.21 -5.47 8.35
C LEU A 608 6.56 -6.13 8.01
N ARG A 609 6.55 -7.10 7.10
CA ARG A 609 7.76 -7.77 6.62
C ARG A 609 8.67 -6.83 5.82
N LEU A 610 8.13 -5.85 5.10
CA LEU A 610 8.92 -4.81 4.42
C LEU A 610 9.62 -3.88 5.42
N ILE A 611 8.90 -3.44 6.46
CA ILE A 611 9.48 -2.58 7.50
C ILE A 611 10.62 -3.32 8.23
N LEU A 612 10.40 -4.59 8.58
CA LEU A 612 11.43 -5.44 9.18
C LEU A 612 12.62 -5.67 8.25
N HIS A 613 12.38 -5.85 6.96
CA HIS A 613 13.45 -5.99 5.97
C HIS A 613 14.30 -4.72 5.88
N ALA A 614 13.67 -3.54 5.83
CA ALA A 614 14.36 -2.27 5.81
C ALA A 614 15.26 -2.08 7.04
N LEU A 615 14.75 -2.43 8.23
CA LEU A 615 15.53 -2.43 9.47
C LEU A 615 16.68 -3.44 9.42
N ALA A 616 16.43 -4.67 8.96
CA ALA A 616 17.45 -5.72 8.89
C ALA A 616 18.60 -5.36 7.95
N VAL A 617 18.28 -4.86 6.75
CA VAL A 617 19.27 -4.44 5.75
C VAL A 617 20.06 -3.23 6.24
N SER A 618 19.41 -2.27 6.89
CA SER A 618 20.10 -1.10 7.46
C SER A 618 21.03 -1.50 8.60
N ALA A 619 20.59 -2.40 9.49
CA ALA A 619 21.39 -2.89 10.61
C ALA A 619 22.61 -3.71 10.13
N ALA A 620 22.40 -4.57 9.12
CA ALA A 620 23.43 -5.44 8.58
C ALA A 620 24.67 -4.69 8.08
N LYS A 621 24.50 -3.48 7.51
CA LYS A 621 25.60 -2.62 7.04
C LYS A 621 26.60 -2.27 8.16
N TYR A 622 26.16 -2.26 9.42
CA TYR A 622 26.96 -1.87 10.58
C TYR A 622 27.37 -3.05 11.47
N GLY A 623 27.18 -4.30 11.02
CA GLY A 623 27.44 -5.48 11.84
C GLY A 623 26.43 -5.66 12.99
N LEU A 624 25.26 -5.05 12.86
CA LEU A 624 24.14 -5.15 13.80
C LEU A 624 23.11 -6.14 13.26
N ALA A 625 22.64 -7.03 14.12
CA ALA A 625 21.54 -7.93 13.80
C ALA A 625 20.29 -7.50 14.57
N ILE A 626 19.14 -7.76 13.98
CA ILE A 626 17.83 -7.46 14.56
C ILE A 626 17.11 -8.74 14.97
N GLU A 627 16.39 -8.69 16.09
CA GLU A 627 15.47 -9.72 16.54
C GLU A 627 14.09 -9.08 16.73
N PRO A 628 13.11 -9.38 15.86
CA PRO A 628 11.73 -8.90 16.03
C PRO A 628 11.11 -9.49 17.30
N LEU A 629 10.65 -8.64 18.21
CA LEU A 629 9.97 -9.06 19.44
C LEU A 629 8.45 -9.05 19.28
N LEU A 630 7.92 -8.02 18.62
CA LEU A 630 6.49 -7.84 18.38
C LEU A 630 6.30 -6.93 17.16
N SER A 631 5.41 -7.30 16.24
CA SER A 631 5.17 -6.54 15.00
C SER A 631 3.69 -6.49 14.71
N LEU A 632 3.02 -5.35 14.90
CA LEU A 632 1.57 -5.26 14.81
C LEU A 632 1.13 -4.31 13.70
N SER A 633 0.16 -4.75 12.89
CA SER A 633 -0.61 -3.85 12.02
C SER A 633 -1.88 -3.44 12.75
N ILE A 634 -1.97 -2.18 13.16
CA ILE A 634 -3.04 -1.66 14.02
C ILE A 634 -3.76 -0.54 13.27
N ASP A 635 -5.01 -0.81 12.86
CA ASP A 635 -5.87 0.11 12.13
C ASP A 635 -5.20 0.70 10.87
N PHE A 636 -4.53 1.85 11.01
CA PHE A 636 -3.88 2.60 9.93
C PHE A 636 -2.36 2.74 10.10
N TYR A 637 -1.75 2.10 11.10
CA TYR A 637 -0.29 2.16 11.33
C TYR A 637 0.30 0.80 11.64
N ALA A 638 1.59 0.65 11.37
CA ALA A 638 2.41 -0.47 11.79
C ALA A 638 3.20 -0.07 13.04
N ARG A 639 3.32 -0.99 14.00
CA ARG A 639 4.14 -0.83 15.20
C ARG A 639 5.05 -2.03 15.38
N VAL A 640 6.35 -1.81 15.39
CA VAL A 640 7.36 -2.86 15.47
C VAL A 640 8.29 -2.61 16.64
N PHE A 641 8.52 -3.65 17.45
CA PHE A 641 9.47 -3.68 18.56
C PHE A 641 10.58 -4.66 18.20
N VAL A 642 11.80 -4.15 18.16
CA VAL A 642 12.98 -4.90 17.70
C VAL A 642 14.08 -4.79 18.73
N ARG A 643 14.63 -5.94 19.12
CA ARG A 643 15.89 -5.99 19.87
C ARG A 643 17.05 -5.88 18.88
N VAL A 644 17.99 -5.00 19.15
CA VAL A 644 19.17 -4.76 18.30
C VAL A 644 20.41 -5.18 19.06
N HIS A 645 21.28 -5.97 18.44
CA HIS A 645 22.53 -6.40 19.04
C HIS A 645 23.67 -6.46 18.04
N ARG A 646 24.89 -6.29 18.54
CA ARG A 646 26.09 -6.30 17.73
C ARG A 646 26.61 -7.72 17.60
N SER A 647 26.31 -8.35 16.46
CA SER A 647 26.76 -9.71 16.17
C SER A 647 27.02 -9.85 14.66
N PRO A 648 28.27 -9.66 14.21
CA PRO A 648 28.64 -9.92 12.81
C PRO A 648 28.37 -11.36 12.36
N ALA A 649 28.35 -12.31 13.31
CA ALA A 649 27.98 -13.70 13.05
C ALA A 649 26.49 -13.81 12.69
N GLU A 650 25.61 -13.13 13.43
CA GLU A 650 24.17 -13.19 13.18
C GLU A 650 23.73 -12.40 11.94
N VAL A 651 24.46 -11.36 11.56
CA VAL A 651 24.21 -10.61 10.31
C VAL A 651 24.25 -11.53 9.09
N LYS A 652 25.02 -12.62 9.12
CA LYS A 652 25.11 -13.59 8.02
C LYS A 652 23.78 -14.29 7.74
N PHE A 653 22.85 -14.35 8.69
CA PHE A 653 21.51 -14.92 8.48
C PHE A 653 20.55 -13.97 7.78
N ALA A 654 20.86 -12.66 7.68
CA ALA A 654 19.95 -11.66 7.11
C ALA A 654 19.55 -11.98 5.66
N SER A 655 20.48 -12.50 4.85
CA SER A 655 20.21 -12.93 3.48
C SER A 655 19.33 -14.19 3.42
N GLY A 656 19.42 -15.09 4.40
CA GLY A 656 18.58 -16.28 4.51
C GLY A 656 17.18 -15.96 5.03
N ASN A 657 17.07 -14.90 5.82
CA ASN A 657 15.84 -14.35 6.38
C ASN A 657 15.21 -13.28 5.47
N THR A 658 15.60 -13.23 4.20
CA THR A 658 14.98 -12.37 3.18
C THR A 658 14.33 -13.23 2.11
N MET A 659 13.09 -12.92 1.75
CA MET A 659 12.33 -13.63 0.74
C MET A 659 11.65 -12.71 -0.27
N VAL A 660 11.39 -13.28 -1.44
CA VAL A 660 10.52 -12.76 -2.50
C VAL A 660 9.25 -13.60 -2.50
N VAL A 661 8.11 -12.99 -2.88
CA VAL A 661 6.81 -13.65 -2.90
C VAL A 661 6.25 -13.63 -4.32
N TYR A 662 5.94 -14.78 -4.87
CA TYR A 662 5.15 -14.94 -6.09
C TYR A 662 3.69 -15.03 -5.70
N ASN A 663 2.88 -14.08 -6.14
CA ASN A 663 1.51 -13.92 -5.67
C ASN A 663 0.51 -13.87 -6.84
N CYS A 664 -0.56 -14.67 -6.74
CA CYS A 664 -1.62 -14.77 -7.74
C CYS A 664 -2.79 -13.83 -7.40
N ASP A 665 -2.55 -12.53 -7.41
CA ASP A 665 -3.55 -11.50 -7.11
C ASP A 665 -4.64 -11.34 -8.18
N SER A 666 -4.33 -11.65 -9.45
CA SER A 666 -5.28 -11.55 -10.56
C SER A 666 -6.21 -12.76 -10.67
N GLY A 667 -5.89 -13.84 -9.96
CA GLY A 667 -6.59 -15.11 -10.02
C GLY A 667 -7.13 -15.55 -8.66
N CYS A 668 -6.51 -16.59 -8.12
CA CYS A 668 -7.03 -17.31 -6.95
C CYS A 668 -6.56 -16.76 -5.60
N GLY A 669 -5.58 -15.87 -5.57
CA GLY A 669 -4.98 -15.34 -4.34
C GLY A 669 -3.89 -16.21 -3.71
N ALA A 670 -3.52 -17.32 -4.34
CA ALA A 670 -2.45 -18.19 -3.86
C ALA A 670 -1.06 -17.54 -3.99
N TRP A 671 -0.15 -17.87 -3.09
CA TRP A 671 1.23 -17.37 -3.11
C TRP A 671 2.27 -18.46 -2.90
N SER A 672 3.52 -18.16 -3.26
CA SER A 672 4.68 -19.00 -3.01
C SER A 672 5.88 -18.12 -2.63
N THR A 673 6.66 -18.54 -1.64
CA THR A 673 7.80 -17.77 -1.13
C THR A 673 9.12 -18.33 -1.64
N GLN A 674 10.02 -17.45 -2.06
CA GLN A 674 11.37 -17.77 -2.52
C GLN A 674 12.38 -17.09 -1.59
N PRO A 675 13.16 -17.83 -0.79
CA PRO A 675 14.26 -17.25 -0.05
C PRO A 675 15.38 -16.80 -1.01
N LEU A 676 16.13 -15.75 -0.66
CA LEU A 676 17.28 -15.30 -1.46
C LEU A 676 18.50 -16.20 -1.30
N THR A 677 18.74 -16.71 -0.10
CA THR A 677 19.82 -17.66 0.18
C THR A 677 19.32 -18.81 1.06
N GLN A 678 20.08 -19.90 1.10
CA GLN A 678 19.82 -21.04 1.99
C GLN A 678 20.88 -21.11 3.08
N THR A 679 20.41 -21.24 4.32
CA THR A 679 21.24 -21.49 5.48
C THR A 679 20.99 -22.92 5.97
N LYS A 680 22.03 -23.76 5.97
CA LYS A 680 21.93 -25.17 6.39
C LYS A 680 22.87 -25.43 7.56
N PRO A 681 22.38 -26.02 8.67
CA PRO A 681 23.26 -26.49 9.73
C PRO A 681 24.09 -27.67 9.20
N ARG A 682 25.38 -27.66 9.51
CA ARG A 682 26.33 -28.75 9.27
C ARG A 682 27.11 -29.00 10.55
N LEU A 683 27.63 -30.20 10.70
CA LEU A 683 28.49 -30.55 11.82
C LEU A 683 29.94 -30.48 11.36
N ASP A 684 30.79 -29.84 12.17
CA ASP A 684 32.23 -29.87 11.97
C ASP A 684 32.77 -31.27 12.28
N LYS A 685 34.04 -31.55 11.93
CA LYS A 685 34.74 -32.80 12.26
C LYS A 685 34.74 -33.13 13.75
N LYS A 686 34.55 -32.11 14.62
CA LYS A 686 34.45 -32.21 16.07
C LYS A 686 33.01 -32.40 16.59
N GLY A 687 32.01 -32.51 15.72
CA GLY A 687 30.60 -32.63 16.08
C GLY A 687 29.92 -31.31 16.48
N ASN A 688 30.61 -30.17 16.35
CA ASN A 688 30.03 -28.86 16.65
C ASN A 688 29.16 -28.35 15.48
N PRO A 689 27.95 -27.84 15.74
CA PRO A 689 27.10 -27.28 14.69
C PRO A 689 27.68 -25.95 14.18
N PHE A 690 27.79 -25.81 12.85
CA PHE A 690 28.08 -24.57 12.15
C PHE A 690 27.11 -24.40 10.98
N TYR A 691 26.96 -23.17 10.49
CA TYR A 691 26.04 -22.89 9.39
C TYR A 691 26.79 -22.72 8.07
N HIS A 692 26.34 -23.44 7.04
CA HIS A 692 26.75 -23.25 5.66
C HIS A 692 25.74 -22.33 4.96
N TYR A 693 26.26 -21.27 4.34
CA TYR A 693 25.47 -20.29 3.58
C TYR A 693 25.66 -20.56 2.09
N GLY A 694 24.57 -20.83 1.38
CA GLY A 694 24.60 -21.13 -0.05
C GLY A 694 23.51 -20.40 -0.82
N PHE A 695 23.59 -20.47 -2.15
CA PHE A 695 22.56 -19.92 -3.02
C PHE A 695 21.24 -20.69 -2.87
N ALA A 696 20.12 -19.97 -2.86
CA ALA A 696 18.83 -20.60 -3.02
C ALA A 696 18.63 -20.98 -4.49
N GLN A 697 18.17 -22.20 -4.74
CA GLN A 697 17.74 -22.61 -6.08
C GLN A 697 16.42 -21.90 -6.40
N GLY A 698 16.27 -21.40 -7.63
CA GLY A 698 15.05 -20.76 -8.11
C GLY A 698 14.80 -21.04 -9.59
N PRO A 699 13.61 -20.70 -10.11
CA PRO A 699 12.45 -20.19 -9.38
C PRO A 699 11.59 -21.30 -8.76
N MET A 700 11.11 -21.09 -7.52
CA MET A 700 10.20 -22.02 -6.83
C MET A 700 8.76 -22.02 -7.38
N ALA A 701 8.41 -21.03 -8.22
CA ALA A 701 7.12 -20.91 -8.87
C ALA A 701 7.29 -20.51 -10.35
N ASN A 702 6.40 -21.00 -11.20
CA ASN A 702 6.35 -20.60 -12.60
C ASN A 702 5.78 -19.18 -12.76
N MET A 703 5.87 -18.61 -13.97
CA MET A 703 5.26 -17.32 -14.32
C MET A 703 3.71 -17.32 -14.16
N THR A 704 3.11 -18.51 -14.17
CA THR A 704 1.68 -18.74 -13.97
C THR A 704 1.44 -19.55 -12.71
N CYS A 705 0.30 -19.27 -12.06
CA CYS A 705 -0.10 -19.93 -10.83
C CYS A 705 -0.40 -21.42 -11.08
N ALA A 706 0.22 -22.31 -10.30
CA ALA A 706 0.01 -23.76 -10.39
C ALA A 706 -1.46 -24.18 -10.13
N HIS A 707 -2.21 -23.39 -9.37
CA HIS A 707 -3.59 -23.73 -9.02
C HIS A 707 -4.59 -23.31 -10.09
N CYS A 708 -4.50 -22.06 -10.60
CA CYS A 708 -5.51 -21.48 -11.48
C CYS A 708 -5.01 -21.03 -12.87
N GLY A 709 -3.70 -21.12 -13.15
CA GLY A 709 -3.11 -20.75 -14.45
C GLY A 709 -2.95 -19.24 -14.70
N MET A 710 -3.45 -18.38 -13.81
CA MET A 710 -3.33 -16.92 -13.96
C MET A 710 -1.90 -16.42 -13.67
N LYS A 711 -1.53 -15.27 -14.24
CA LYS A 711 -0.21 -14.64 -14.05
C LYS A 711 0.03 -14.29 -12.57
N THR A 712 1.24 -14.57 -12.10
CA THR A 712 1.70 -14.20 -10.75
C THR A 712 2.54 -12.93 -10.78
N HIS A 713 2.30 -12.02 -9.84
CA HIS A 713 3.15 -10.85 -9.61
C HIS A 713 4.17 -11.11 -8.50
N ILE A 714 5.26 -10.35 -8.51
CA ILE A 714 6.35 -10.45 -7.55
C ILE A 714 6.19 -9.39 -6.45
N GLY A 715 6.35 -9.80 -5.20
CA GLY A 715 6.43 -8.96 -4.01
C GLY A 715 7.78 -9.12 -3.29
N GLY A 716 8.23 -8.11 -2.56
CA GLY A 716 9.47 -8.12 -1.78
C GLY A 716 10.63 -7.37 -2.46
N PRO A 717 11.89 -7.61 -2.04
CA PRO A 717 12.30 -8.49 -0.94
C PRO A 717 11.70 -8.05 0.40
N MET A 718 11.42 -9.02 1.28
CA MET A 718 10.85 -8.78 2.61
C MET A 718 11.33 -9.80 3.63
N TRP A 719 11.08 -9.52 4.91
CA TRP A 719 11.50 -10.38 6.02
C TRP A 719 10.80 -11.74 5.99
N ALA A 720 11.60 -12.81 5.96
CA ALA A 720 11.16 -14.20 5.95
C ALA A 720 11.18 -14.85 7.34
N GLY A 721 11.75 -14.18 8.35
CA GLY A 721 11.79 -14.68 9.72
C GLY A 721 10.44 -14.54 10.45
N PRO A 722 10.39 -14.96 11.73
CA PRO A 722 9.27 -14.72 12.63
C PRO A 722 8.98 -13.22 12.79
N LEU A 723 7.70 -12.88 12.98
CA LEU A 723 7.28 -11.50 13.25
C LEU A 723 7.34 -11.15 14.74
N HIS A 724 7.32 -12.17 15.61
CA HIS A 724 7.17 -12.02 17.05
C HIS A 724 8.10 -12.98 17.79
N ASN A 725 8.45 -12.61 19.01
CA ASN A 725 9.02 -13.50 20.01
C ASN A 725 7.89 -13.90 20.99
N PRO A 726 7.47 -15.18 21.05
CA PRO A 726 6.35 -15.59 21.88
C PRO A 726 6.62 -15.39 23.39
N HIS A 727 7.88 -15.44 23.82
CA HIS A 727 8.25 -15.18 25.22
C HIS A 727 8.05 -13.71 25.59
N PHE A 728 8.36 -12.79 24.66
CA PHE A 728 8.12 -11.37 24.88
C PHE A 728 6.62 -11.07 25.00
N ILE A 729 5.80 -11.64 24.11
CA ILE A 729 4.35 -11.46 24.16
C ILE A 729 3.78 -12.00 25.47
N ARG A 730 4.17 -13.21 25.90
CA ARG A 730 3.75 -13.78 27.18
C ARG A 730 4.13 -12.88 28.35
N ARG A 731 5.36 -12.37 28.37
CA ARG A 731 5.79 -11.44 29.43
C ARG A 731 4.90 -10.20 29.53
N VAL A 732 4.53 -9.61 28.40
CA VAL A 732 3.62 -8.45 28.38
C VAL A 732 2.20 -8.85 28.82
N LEU A 733 1.69 -10.00 28.38
CA LEU A 733 0.39 -10.52 28.81
C LEU A 733 0.34 -10.80 30.33
N ASP A 734 1.42 -11.32 30.91
CA ASP A 734 1.53 -11.61 32.34
C ASP A 734 1.49 -10.34 33.21
N MET A 735 1.84 -9.18 32.64
CA MET A 735 1.75 -7.88 33.33
C MET A 735 0.35 -7.27 33.33
N LEU A 736 -0.54 -7.69 32.41
CA LEU A 736 -1.85 -7.07 32.24
C LEU A 736 -2.80 -7.25 33.44
N PRO A 737 -2.83 -8.39 34.15
CA PRO A 737 -3.68 -8.56 35.32
C PRO A 737 -3.34 -7.61 36.47
N GLU A 738 -2.06 -7.25 36.61
CA GLU A 738 -1.54 -6.34 37.65
C GLU A 738 -1.65 -4.86 37.25
N ALA A 739 -1.89 -4.58 35.96
CA ALA A 739 -1.97 -3.22 35.44
C ALA A 739 -3.29 -2.54 35.86
N ASP A 740 -3.19 -1.31 36.37
CA ASP A 740 -4.36 -0.53 36.74
C ASP A 740 -5.16 -0.13 35.48
N ARG A 741 -6.42 -0.59 35.41
CA ARG A 741 -7.36 -0.30 34.32
C ARG A 741 -7.76 1.18 34.25
N SER A 742 -7.60 1.93 35.32
CA SER A 742 -7.86 3.37 35.35
C SER A 742 -6.78 4.16 34.58
N ILE A 743 -5.54 3.69 34.65
CA ILE A 743 -4.37 4.24 33.96
C ILE A 743 -4.36 3.74 32.51
N TYR A 744 -4.42 2.43 32.33
CA TYR A 744 -4.36 1.77 31.02
C TYR A 744 -5.76 1.41 30.53
N GLN A 745 -6.44 2.38 29.93
CA GLN A 745 -7.82 2.21 29.46
C GLN A 745 -7.94 1.22 28.29
N THR A 746 -6.83 0.92 27.60
CA THR A 746 -6.83 0.02 26.43
C THR A 746 -6.40 -1.42 26.73
N VAL A 747 -6.29 -1.82 28.00
CA VAL A 747 -5.83 -3.17 28.43
C VAL A 747 -6.60 -4.29 27.74
N ASP A 748 -7.93 -4.23 27.67
CA ASP A 748 -8.73 -5.32 27.07
C ASP A 748 -8.42 -5.48 25.56
N ARG A 749 -8.06 -4.38 24.87
CA ARG A 749 -7.64 -4.39 23.47
C ARG A 749 -6.21 -4.94 23.34
N ILE A 750 -5.31 -4.57 24.25
CA ILE A 750 -3.93 -5.09 24.27
C ILE A 750 -3.97 -6.59 24.49
N GLU A 751 -4.74 -7.06 25.47
CA GLU A 751 -4.93 -8.49 25.76
C GLU A 751 -5.43 -9.24 24.51
N GLY A 752 -6.48 -8.74 23.86
CA GLY A 752 -7.03 -9.39 22.67
C GLY A 752 -6.07 -9.39 21.47
N MET A 753 -5.38 -8.28 21.22
CA MET A 753 -4.42 -8.16 20.11
C MET A 753 -3.20 -9.07 20.33
N LEU A 754 -2.59 -9.01 21.52
CA LEU A 754 -1.40 -9.80 21.86
C LEU A 754 -1.71 -11.29 21.96
N THR A 755 -2.88 -11.68 22.46
CA THR A 755 -3.30 -13.09 22.45
C THR A 755 -3.44 -13.60 21.02
N THR A 756 -4.03 -12.80 20.12
CA THR A 756 -4.14 -13.18 18.70
C THR A 756 -2.77 -13.31 18.04
N ALA A 757 -1.85 -12.37 18.30
CA ALA A 757 -0.49 -12.43 17.80
C ALA A 757 0.31 -13.64 18.36
N LEU A 758 0.04 -14.05 19.60
CA LEU A 758 0.63 -15.26 20.20
C LEU A 758 0.08 -16.54 19.57
N GLU A 759 -1.22 -16.58 19.29
CA GLU A 759 -1.90 -17.71 18.63
C GLU A 759 -1.38 -17.94 17.19
N GLU A 760 -0.83 -16.92 16.52
CA GLU A 760 -0.31 -17.02 15.15
C GLU A 760 0.96 -17.86 14.99
N ASP A 761 1.72 -18.09 16.07
CA ASP A 761 2.93 -18.90 16.03
C ASP A 761 2.60 -20.40 15.98
N LEU A 762 2.49 -20.92 14.75
CA LEU A 762 2.22 -22.34 14.48
C LEU A 762 3.39 -23.26 14.88
N ILE A 763 4.62 -22.73 14.98
CA ILE A 763 5.81 -23.52 15.33
C ILE A 763 5.78 -23.86 16.82
N CYS A 764 5.51 -22.87 17.67
CA CYS A 764 5.44 -23.04 19.12
C CYS A 764 4.29 -23.98 19.54
N ASN A 765 3.16 -23.96 18.83
CA ASN A 765 2.07 -24.91 19.07
C ASN A 765 2.46 -26.36 18.78
N THR A 766 3.38 -26.58 17.84
CA THR A 766 3.90 -27.91 17.50
C THR A 766 4.85 -28.44 18.57
N SER A 767 5.70 -27.59 19.16
CA SER A 767 6.58 -27.98 20.27
C SER A 767 5.82 -28.24 21.58
N ILE A 768 4.76 -27.49 21.86
CA ILE A 768 3.89 -27.72 23.03
C ILE A 768 3.16 -29.06 22.92
N ARG A 769 2.68 -29.43 21.73
CA ARG A 769 2.00 -30.72 21.50
C ARG A 769 2.93 -31.93 21.49
N SER A 770 4.14 -31.78 20.94
CA SER A 770 5.16 -32.82 20.98
C SER A 770 5.75 -33.01 22.37
N ALA A 771 5.84 -31.97 23.21
CA ALA A 771 6.20 -32.10 24.61
C ALA A 771 5.13 -32.83 25.47
N SER A 772 3.88 -32.88 25.00
CA SER A 772 2.80 -33.65 25.65
C SER A 772 2.70 -35.12 25.19
N LEU A 773 3.57 -35.58 24.30
CA LEU A 773 3.68 -36.96 23.85
C LEU A 773 5.14 -37.43 24.06
N GLU A 774 5.35 -38.20 25.12
CA GLU A 774 6.60 -38.84 25.60
C GLU A 774 7.39 -38.12 26.72
N PRO A 775 7.33 -38.67 27.96
CA PRO A 775 8.30 -38.37 29.01
C PRO A 775 9.50 -39.32 28.88
N THR A 776 10.39 -39.08 27.93
CA THR A 776 11.63 -39.87 27.80
C THR A 776 12.83 -39.01 28.18
N ILE A 777 13.36 -39.32 29.36
CA ILE A 777 14.49 -38.68 30.02
C ILE A 777 15.74 -38.80 29.14
N SER A 778 16.19 -37.69 28.54
CA SER A 778 17.61 -37.51 28.21
C SER A 778 18.07 -36.15 28.71
N LYS A 779 18.67 -36.14 29.90
CA LYS A 779 19.33 -34.99 30.51
C LYS A 779 20.56 -34.60 29.66
N THR A 780 20.39 -33.68 28.72
CA THR A 780 21.50 -32.85 28.23
C THR A 780 21.68 -31.66 29.18
N LYS A 781 22.93 -31.46 29.61
CA LYS A 781 23.34 -30.65 30.77
C LYS A 781 23.20 -29.11 30.62
N ASP A 782 22.52 -28.62 29.58
CA ASP A 782 22.47 -27.18 29.26
C ASP A 782 21.11 -26.51 29.55
N ALA A 783 20.11 -27.24 30.04
CA ALA A 783 18.77 -26.71 30.32
C ALA A 783 18.58 -26.08 31.72
N ALA A 784 19.62 -26.02 32.56
CA ALA A 784 19.53 -25.57 33.96
C ALA A 784 19.82 -24.07 34.18
N LEU A 785 19.39 -23.17 33.29
CA LEU A 785 19.79 -21.74 33.34
C LEU A 785 18.66 -20.68 33.18
N ASN A 786 17.38 -21.03 33.38
CA ASN A 786 16.25 -20.09 33.25
C ASN A 786 15.44 -19.95 34.55
N ASP A 787 16.05 -19.45 35.63
CA ASP A 787 15.35 -19.27 36.91
C ASP A 787 14.75 -17.85 37.12
N ASP A 788 14.94 -16.90 36.19
CA ASP A 788 14.35 -15.55 36.30
C ASP A 788 13.24 -15.35 35.24
N PRO A 789 11.96 -15.22 35.64
CA PRO A 789 10.84 -15.06 34.71
C PRO A 789 10.89 -13.76 33.90
N ALA A 790 11.68 -12.76 34.31
CA ALA A 790 11.85 -11.52 33.55
C ALA A 790 12.77 -11.69 32.33
N ILE A 791 13.56 -12.77 32.24
CA ILE A 791 14.51 -12.94 31.15
C ILE A 791 13.80 -13.45 29.88
N ILE A 792 13.66 -12.58 28.89
CA ILE A 792 13.19 -12.92 27.54
C ILE A 792 14.30 -13.68 26.77
N PRO A 793 14.10 -14.95 26.42
CA PRO A 793 15.07 -15.74 25.65
C PRO A 793 15.28 -15.20 24.23
N ARG A 794 16.46 -15.48 23.66
CA ARG A 794 16.79 -15.19 22.26
C ARG A 794 16.17 -16.25 21.36
N MET A 795 15.58 -15.84 20.24
CA MET A 795 15.19 -16.76 19.17
C MET A 795 16.40 -17.22 18.36
N ASP A 796 16.28 -18.40 17.71
CA ASP A 796 17.30 -18.88 16.76
C ASP A 796 17.38 -17.93 15.55
N PRO A 797 18.55 -17.30 15.28
CA PRO A 797 18.73 -16.40 14.15
C PRO A 797 18.52 -17.07 12.79
N ALA A 798 18.65 -18.40 12.71
CA ALA A 798 18.42 -19.17 11.49
C ALA A 798 16.93 -19.50 11.25
N LEU A 799 16.06 -19.23 12.23
CA LEU A 799 14.65 -19.56 12.14
C LEU A 799 13.97 -18.72 11.07
N ARG A 800 13.31 -19.41 10.14
CA ARG A 800 12.42 -18.80 9.14
C ARG A 800 10.99 -19.11 9.50
N GLU A 801 10.08 -18.22 9.14
CA GLU A 801 8.65 -18.47 9.23
C GLU A 801 8.23 -19.42 8.09
N PRO A 802 7.86 -20.69 8.37
CA PRO A 802 7.48 -21.64 7.34
C PRO A 802 6.12 -21.32 6.71
N TYR A 803 5.22 -20.65 7.44
CA TYR A 803 3.84 -20.40 7.00
C TYR A 803 3.52 -18.91 7.06
N PRO A 804 4.18 -18.07 6.25
CA PRO A 804 3.90 -16.64 6.22
C PRO A 804 2.55 -16.36 5.54
N PHE A 805 1.95 -15.23 5.91
CA PHE A 805 0.69 -14.71 5.39
C PHE A 805 -0.58 -15.45 5.84
N TYR A 806 -1.71 -14.90 5.40
CA TYR A 806 -3.06 -15.37 5.69
C TYR A 806 -3.98 -15.07 4.51
N PHE A 807 -5.14 -15.74 4.45
CA PHE A 807 -6.16 -15.49 3.43
C PHE A 807 -7.52 -15.19 4.06
N SER A 808 -8.42 -14.62 3.27
CA SER A 808 -9.82 -14.40 3.69
C SER A 808 -10.73 -15.44 3.05
N LEU A 809 -11.62 -16.03 3.85
CA LEU A 809 -12.62 -16.98 3.37
C LEU A 809 -13.57 -16.36 2.34
N SER A 810 -13.96 -15.10 2.53
CA SER A 810 -14.77 -14.36 1.56
C SER A 810 -14.06 -14.20 0.21
N ALA A 811 -12.73 -14.06 0.19
CA ALA A 811 -11.96 -13.96 -1.04
C ALA A 811 -11.94 -15.30 -1.78
N LEU A 812 -11.76 -16.42 -1.05
CA LEU A 812 -11.82 -17.76 -1.64
C LEU A 812 -13.21 -18.08 -2.20
N SER A 813 -14.27 -17.81 -1.43
CA SER A 813 -15.65 -18.01 -1.89
C SER A 813 -16.01 -17.13 -3.09
N LYS A 814 -15.46 -15.92 -3.17
CA LYS A 814 -15.63 -15.03 -4.34
C LYS A 814 -15.02 -15.64 -5.61
N VAL A 815 -13.86 -16.29 -5.52
CA VAL A 815 -13.22 -16.94 -6.68
C VAL A 815 -14.11 -18.05 -7.26
N LEU A 816 -14.82 -18.79 -6.40
CA LEU A 816 -15.70 -19.89 -6.79
C LEU A 816 -17.17 -19.47 -6.99
N HIS A 817 -17.52 -18.20 -6.79
CA HIS A 817 -18.91 -17.72 -6.84
C HIS A 817 -19.88 -18.53 -5.95
N THR A 818 -19.42 -18.89 -4.75
CA THR A 818 -20.18 -19.69 -3.76
C THR A 818 -20.48 -18.88 -2.50
N SER A 819 -21.36 -19.38 -1.64
CA SER A 819 -21.60 -18.78 -0.31
C SER A 819 -20.32 -18.80 0.54
N THR A 820 -20.18 -17.80 1.41
CA THR A 820 -18.98 -17.71 2.27
C THR A 820 -19.02 -18.84 3.29
N ILE A 821 -18.00 -19.70 3.29
CA ILE A 821 -17.85 -20.74 4.31
C ILE A 821 -17.67 -20.11 5.70
N SER A 822 -18.34 -20.66 6.73
CA SER A 822 -18.18 -20.20 8.11
C SER A 822 -16.75 -20.45 8.59
N SER A 823 -16.20 -19.58 9.44
CA SER A 823 -14.87 -19.79 10.02
C SER A 823 -14.79 -21.09 10.80
N ASP A 824 -15.90 -21.51 11.42
CA ASP A 824 -15.96 -22.71 12.25
C ASP A 824 -15.94 -23.95 11.37
N ALA A 825 -16.73 -24.00 10.29
CA ALA A 825 -16.71 -25.11 9.33
C ALA A 825 -15.35 -25.26 8.64
N PHE A 826 -14.74 -24.15 8.20
CA PHE A 826 -13.42 -24.22 7.55
C PHE A 826 -12.34 -24.70 8.52
N ARG A 827 -12.29 -24.16 9.75
CA ARG A 827 -11.34 -24.62 10.77
C ARG A 827 -11.57 -26.06 11.16
N GLY A 828 -12.82 -26.49 11.25
CA GLY A 828 -13.21 -27.88 11.45
C GLY A 828 -12.62 -28.81 10.40
N ALA A 829 -12.79 -28.46 9.12
CA ALA A 829 -12.23 -29.22 8.01
C ALA A 829 -10.70 -29.28 8.03
N VAL A 830 -10.02 -28.15 8.28
CA VAL A 830 -8.55 -28.10 8.35
C VAL A 830 -8.03 -28.96 9.51
N ARG A 831 -8.65 -28.86 10.70
CA ARG A 831 -8.26 -29.64 11.89
C ARG A 831 -8.55 -31.13 11.73
N HIS A 832 -9.65 -31.49 11.06
CA HIS A 832 -9.99 -32.88 10.75
C HIS A 832 -8.91 -33.54 9.88
N LEU A 833 -8.33 -32.79 8.95
CA LEU A 833 -7.22 -33.23 8.10
C LEU A 833 -5.84 -33.22 8.80
N GLY A 834 -5.78 -32.88 10.09
CA GLY A 834 -4.54 -32.86 10.88
C GLY A 834 -3.71 -31.58 10.76
N TYR A 835 -4.21 -30.55 10.07
CA TYR A 835 -3.54 -29.26 9.92
C TYR A 835 -3.95 -28.28 11.02
N GLN A 836 -3.09 -27.30 11.28
CA GLN A 836 -3.33 -26.21 12.23
C GLN A 836 -3.94 -25.00 11.55
N CYS A 837 -4.88 -24.34 12.22
CA CYS A 837 -5.49 -23.13 11.70
C CYS A 837 -5.73 -22.11 12.82
N THR A 838 -5.34 -20.87 12.56
CA THR A 838 -5.43 -19.74 13.49
C THR A 838 -5.91 -18.49 12.75
N ARG A 839 -6.17 -17.42 13.50
CA ARG A 839 -6.57 -16.11 12.95
C ARG A 839 -5.32 -15.24 12.77
N SER A 840 -5.41 -14.16 11.99
CA SER A 840 -4.37 -13.12 12.00
C SER A 840 -4.82 -11.85 12.71
N HIS A 841 -3.94 -11.26 13.51
CA HIS A 841 -4.09 -9.98 14.22
C HIS A 841 -4.18 -8.81 13.24
N THR A 842 -3.55 -8.94 12.07
CA THR A 842 -3.46 -7.89 11.06
C THR A 842 -4.82 -7.52 10.44
N LYS A 843 -5.77 -8.46 10.38
CA LYS A 843 -7.07 -8.25 9.77
C LYS A 843 -8.13 -9.25 10.27
N PRO A 844 -9.36 -8.80 10.59
CA PRO A 844 -10.43 -9.69 11.01
C PRO A 844 -10.90 -10.62 9.89
N ASN A 845 -11.52 -11.75 10.28
CA ASN A 845 -12.09 -12.76 9.36
C ASN A 845 -11.06 -13.33 8.37
N THR A 846 -9.85 -13.56 8.86
CA THR A 846 -8.74 -14.16 8.12
C THR A 846 -8.29 -15.44 8.78
N ILE A 847 -7.70 -16.34 7.98
CA ILE A 847 -7.19 -17.62 8.43
C ILE A 847 -5.73 -17.76 8.01
N ARG A 848 -4.92 -18.22 8.96
CA ARG A 848 -3.55 -18.67 8.79
C ARG A 848 -3.51 -20.17 9.06
N THR A 849 -2.71 -20.91 8.29
CA THR A 849 -2.68 -22.38 8.34
C THR A 849 -1.35 -22.92 7.85
N ASP A 850 -0.98 -24.11 8.31
CA ASP A 850 0.14 -24.91 7.79
C ASP A 850 -0.26 -25.79 6.59
N ALA A 851 -1.55 -25.81 6.23
CA ALA A 851 -2.07 -26.55 5.09
C ALA A 851 -1.60 -25.94 3.75
N PRO A 852 -1.13 -26.76 2.78
CA PRO A 852 -0.76 -26.26 1.46
C PRO A 852 -1.98 -25.83 0.65
N TRP A 853 -1.75 -24.99 -0.36
CA TRP A 853 -2.81 -24.44 -1.23
C TRP A 853 -3.67 -25.51 -1.92
N ASP A 854 -3.10 -26.66 -2.26
CA ASP A 854 -3.86 -27.76 -2.87
C ASP A 854 -4.92 -28.32 -1.92
N VAL A 855 -4.61 -28.40 -0.62
CA VAL A 855 -5.56 -28.82 0.43
C VAL A 855 -6.61 -27.74 0.66
N ILE A 856 -6.21 -26.47 0.74
CA ILE A 856 -7.14 -25.34 0.89
C ILE A 856 -8.18 -25.34 -0.25
N TRP A 857 -7.72 -25.50 -1.50
CA TRP A 857 -8.63 -25.56 -2.63
C TRP A 857 -9.47 -26.84 -2.68
N GLU A 858 -8.98 -27.96 -2.16
CA GLU A 858 -9.79 -29.18 -2.03
C GLU A 858 -10.93 -28.97 -1.03
N ILE A 859 -10.66 -28.38 0.13
CA ILE A 859 -11.69 -28.04 1.12
C ILE A 859 -12.76 -27.14 0.48
N MET A 860 -12.35 -26.15 -0.30
CA MET A 860 -13.29 -25.24 -0.99
C MET A 860 -14.09 -25.95 -2.09
N ARG A 861 -13.50 -26.91 -2.82
CA ARG A 861 -14.23 -27.74 -3.79
C ARG A 861 -15.26 -28.64 -3.10
N GLU A 862 -14.89 -29.22 -1.97
CA GLU A 862 -15.80 -30.06 -1.16
C GLU A 862 -16.92 -29.24 -0.52
N TRP A 863 -16.66 -27.98 -0.14
CA TRP A 863 -17.70 -27.06 0.31
C TRP A 863 -18.75 -26.82 -0.78
N VAL A 864 -18.29 -26.59 -2.02
CA VAL A 864 -19.17 -26.45 -3.18
C VAL A 864 -19.97 -27.73 -3.42
N ARG A 865 -19.34 -28.90 -3.33
CA ARG A 865 -19.99 -30.19 -3.57
C ARG A 865 -21.03 -30.55 -2.50
N GLN A 866 -20.70 -30.36 -1.22
CA GLN A 866 -21.49 -30.87 -0.10
C GLN A 866 -22.53 -29.88 0.43
N LYS A 867 -22.24 -28.58 0.41
CA LYS A 867 -23.01 -27.57 1.16
C LYS A 867 -23.54 -26.43 0.30
N SER A 868 -22.78 -25.98 -0.69
CA SER A 868 -23.13 -24.79 -1.48
C SER A 868 -22.80 -24.95 -2.97
N PRO A 869 -23.60 -25.73 -3.72
CA PRO A 869 -23.39 -25.95 -5.15
C PRO A 869 -23.50 -24.64 -5.93
N ILE A 870 -22.63 -24.50 -6.93
CA ILE A 870 -22.58 -23.32 -7.80
C ILE A 870 -23.69 -23.42 -8.85
N LYS A 871 -24.34 -22.29 -9.15
CA LYS A 871 -25.35 -22.22 -10.23
C LYS A 871 -24.70 -22.49 -11.60
N GLU A 872 -25.40 -23.20 -12.47
CA GLU A 872 -24.96 -23.41 -13.85
C GLU A 872 -24.66 -22.06 -14.54
N ASN A 873 -23.52 -21.98 -15.25
CA ASN A 873 -22.99 -20.78 -15.91
C ASN A 873 -22.53 -19.62 -15.00
N ALA A 874 -22.48 -19.78 -13.68
CA ALA A 874 -21.98 -18.72 -12.79
C ALA A 874 -20.47 -18.45 -12.97
N ILE A 875 -19.71 -19.50 -13.29
CA ILE A 875 -18.27 -19.42 -13.56
C ILE A 875 -18.04 -19.47 -15.07
N LYS A 876 -17.43 -18.41 -15.62
CA LYS A 876 -17.06 -18.35 -17.04
C LYS A 876 -15.79 -19.17 -17.33
N PRO A 877 -15.69 -19.83 -18.49
CA PRO A 877 -14.45 -20.49 -18.91
C PRO A 877 -13.30 -19.49 -18.97
N GLY A 878 -12.09 -19.93 -18.62
CA GLY A 878 -10.89 -19.08 -18.55
C GLY A 878 -10.75 -18.24 -17.27
N THR A 879 -11.72 -18.31 -16.33
CA THR A 879 -11.57 -17.69 -15.01
C THR A 879 -10.81 -18.58 -14.04
N ALA A 880 -10.24 -17.98 -12.98
CA ALA A 880 -9.53 -18.74 -11.94
C ALA A 880 -10.45 -19.79 -11.26
N GLY A 881 -11.71 -19.44 -11.03
CA GLY A 881 -12.71 -20.38 -10.48
C GLY A 881 -12.94 -21.58 -11.39
N ALA A 882 -12.97 -21.39 -12.72
CA ALA A 882 -13.14 -22.48 -13.68
C ALA A 882 -11.96 -23.45 -13.61
N ALA A 883 -10.73 -22.93 -13.58
CA ALA A 883 -9.52 -23.74 -13.49
C ALA A 883 -9.45 -24.55 -12.18
N ILE A 884 -9.92 -23.98 -11.07
CA ILE A 884 -9.97 -24.68 -9.77
C ILE A 884 -11.04 -25.78 -9.79
N MET A 885 -12.24 -25.49 -10.31
CA MET A 885 -13.35 -26.46 -10.38
C MET A 885 -13.11 -27.56 -11.42
N ALA A 886 -12.31 -27.31 -12.46
CA ALA A 886 -11.88 -28.33 -13.41
C ALA A 886 -11.13 -29.49 -12.73
N LYS A 887 -10.42 -29.21 -11.62
CA LYS A 887 -9.72 -30.21 -10.81
C LYS A 887 -10.59 -30.92 -9.78
N SER A 888 -11.92 -30.77 -9.82
CA SER A 888 -12.84 -31.44 -8.89
C SER A 888 -12.95 -32.94 -9.18
N ARG A 889 -13.24 -33.76 -8.15
CA ARG A 889 -13.38 -35.22 -8.27
C ARG A 889 -14.34 -35.64 -9.36
N GLN A 890 -15.48 -34.97 -9.44
CA GLN A 890 -16.52 -35.24 -10.44
C GLN A 890 -16.01 -35.01 -11.87
N ASN A 891 -15.11 -34.04 -12.08
CA ASN A 891 -14.53 -33.75 -13.38
C ASN A 891 -13.30 -34.63 -13.69
N LEU A 892 -12.52 -35.01 -12.68
CA LEU A 892 -11.43 -35.97 -12.83
C LEU A 892 -11.93 -37.40 -13.13
N GLN A 893 -13.12 -37.76 -12.66
CA GLN A 893 -13.77 -39.03 -12.95
C GLN A 893 -14.49 -39.06 -14.30
N LYS A 894 -14.74 -37.90 -14.93
CA LYS A 894 -15.25 -37.85 -16.30
C LYS A 894 -14.08 -38.20 -17.24
N PRO A 895 -14.14 -39.31 -17.99
CA PRO A 895 -13.07 -39.62 -18.93
C PRO A 895 -13.02 -38.54 -20.01
N ASN A 896 -11.88 -37.86 -20.15
CA ASN A 896 -11.62 -37.00 -21.30
C ASN A 896 -11.79 -37.83 -22.59
N GLU A 897 -12.23 -37.23 -23.70
CA GLU A 897 -12.30 -37.95 -24.99
C GLU A 897 -10.95 -38.58 -25.39
N GLY A 898 -9.83 -37.93 -25.06
CA GLY A 898 -8.49 -38.50 -25.23
C GLY A 898 -8.22 -39.73 -24.36
N ASP A 899 -8.73 -39.76 -23.12
CA ASP A 899 -8.59 -40.90 -22.22
C ASP A 899 -9.51 -42.07 -22.63
N LYS A 900 -10.67 -41.78 -23.23
CA LYS A 900 -11.52 -42.82 -23.86
C LYS A 900 -10.77 -43.48 -25.01
N ASN A 901 -10.13 -42.70 -25.88
CA ASN A 901 -9.35 -43.24 -26.99
C ASN A 901 -8.13 -44.04 -26.51
N LEU A 902 -7.45 -43.60 -25.44
CA LEU A 902 -6.37 -44.35 -24.81
C LEU A 902 -6.85 -45.64 -24.12
N CYS A 903 -8.01 -45.62 -23.48
CA CYS A 903 -8.58 -46.81 -22.84
C CYS A 903 -9.05 -47.83 -23.89
N LEU A 904 -9.67 -47.37 -24.98
CA LEU A 904 -10.03 -48.18 -26.14
C LEU A 904 -8.78 -48.75 -26.84
N LEU A 905 -7.73 -47.94 -27.04
CA LEU A 905 -6.46 -48.40 -27.59
C LEU A 905 -5.82 -49.47 -26.69
N ARG A 906 -5.80 -49.25 -25.37
CA ARG A 906 -5.29 -50.23 -24.42
C ARG A 906 -6.07 -51.54 -24.50
N GLN A 907 -7.39 -51.48 -24.61
CA GLN A 907 -8.25 -52.66 -24.75
C GLN A 907 -8.02 -53.39 -26.08
N GLU A 908 -7.84 -52.67 -27.18
CA GLU A 908 -7.52 -53.25 -28.50
C GLU A 908 -6.13 -53.87 -28.55
N ILE A 909 -5.11 -53.24 -27.94
CA ILE A 909 -3.74 -53.79 -27.86
C ILE A 909 -3.72 -55.06 -27.01
N VAL A 910 -4.41 -55.07 -25.86
CA VAL A 910 -4.50 -56.26 -25.01
C VAL A 910 -5.24 -57.39 -25.73
N SER A 911 -6.36 -57.09 -26.41
CA SER A 911 -7.07 -58.08 -27.24
C SER A 911 -6.23 -58.59 -28.42
N ALA A 912 -5.40 -57.73 -29.02
CA ALA A 912 -4.49 -58.12 -30.09
C ALA A 912 -3.38 -59.06 -29.60
N ALA A 913 -2.87 -58.82 -28.38
CA ALA A 913 -1.86 -59.67 -27.74
C ALA A 913 -2.44 -61.03 -27.29
N GLU A 914 -3.68 -61.06 -26.80
CA GLU A 914 -4.33 -62.29 -26.33
C GLU A 914 -4.86 -63.18 -27.46
N ASN A 915 -5.32 -62.59 -28.57
CA ASN A 915 -5.95 -63.30 -29.70
C ASN A 915 -5.05 -63.42 -30.95
N GLY A 916 -3.76 -63.05 -30.84
CA GLY A 916 -2.80 -63.17 -31.92
C GLY A 916 -2.36 -64.62 -32.13
N LYS A 917 -2.40 -65.10 -33.37
CA LYS A 917 -1.96 -66.48 -33.70
C LYS A 917 -0.46 -66.57 -33.98
N ASP A 918 0.17 -65.47 -34.38
CA ASP A 918 1.60 -65.34 -34.68
C ASP A 918 2.08 -63.90 -34.38
N ILE A 919 3.39 -63.71 -34.18
CA ILE A 919 4.02 -62.42 -33.87
C ILE A 919 3.71 -61.39 -34.97
N SER A 920 3.70 -61.81 -36.24
CA SER A 920 3.35 -60.96 -37.37
C SER A 920 1.91 -60.42 -37.29
N ASP A 921 0.96 -61.29 -36.92
CA ASP A 921 -0.46 -60.96 -36.76
C ASP A 921 -0.71 -60.02 -35.56
N VAL A 922 0.02 -60.21 -34.45
CA VAL A 922 -0.03 -59.29 -33.30
C VAL A 922 0.45 -57.90 -33.71
N VAL A 923 1.58 -57.80 -34.42
CA VAL A 923 2.14 -56.52 -34.87
C VAL A 923 1.14 -55.80 -35.79
N THR A 924 0.57 -56.49 -36.77
CA THR A 924 -0.43 -55.88 -37.68
C THR A 924 -1.67 -55.40 -36.94
N LYS A 925 -2.16 -56.15 -35.94
CA LYS A 925 -3.34 -55.74 -35.15
C LYS A 925 -3.05 -54.54 -34.25
N VAL A 926 -1.85 -54.47 -33.66
CA VAL A 926 -1.40 -53.33 -32.84
C VAL A 926 -1.19 -52.09 -33.70
N GLU A 927 -0.57 -52.23 -34.88
CA GLU A 927 -0.43 -51.14 -35.86
C GLU A 927 -1.79 -50.60 -36.31
N ALA A 928 -2.73 -51.50 -36.62
CA ALA A 928 -4.09 -51.11 -37.00
C ALA A 928 -4.84 -50.40 -35.86
N ALA A 929 -4.64 -50.81 -34.61
CA ALA A 929 -5.21 -50.15 -33.43
C ALA A 929 -4.63 -48.74 -33.23
N LEU A 930 -3.31 -48.57 -33.39
CA LEU A 930 -2.61 -47.28 -33.33
C LEU A 930 -3.03 -46.33 -34.46
N TYR A 931 -3.29 -46.86 -35.66
CA TYR A 931 -3.83 -46.09 -36.78
C TYR A 931 -5.27 -45.63 -36.52
N ARG A 932 -6.15 -46.52 -36.04
CA ARG A 932 -7.55 -46.17 -35.70
C ARG A 932 -7.65 -45.16 -34.56
N SER A 933 -6.74 -45.23 -33.59
CA SER A 933 -6.73 -44.29 -32.46
C SER A 933 -6.12 -42.92 -32.80
N GLY A 934 -5.65 -42.70 -34.04
CA GLY A 934 -5.02 -41.46 -34.48
C GLY A 934 -3.64 -41.17 -33.88
N PHE A 935 -3.06 -42.14 -33.14
CA PHE A 935 -1.79 -41.96 -32.43
C PHE A 935 -0.57 -42.04 -33.38
N TRP A 936 -0.75 -42.68 -34.53
CA TRP A 936 0.27 -42.81 -35.58
C TRP A 936 0.70 -41.46 -36.17
N GLN A 937 -0.22 -40.48 -36.27
CA GLN A 937 0.08 -39.11 -36.71
C GLN A 937 0.93 -38.34 -35.69
N VAL A 938 0.75 -38.60 -34.39
CA VAL A 938 1.48 -37.96 -33.29
C VAL A 938 2.91 -38.50 -33.17
N LEU A 939 3.11 -39.80 -33.42
CA LEU A 939 4.44 -40.42 -33.44
C LEU A 939 5.32 -39.88 -34.58
N ASN A 940 4.74 -39.70 -35.78
CA ASN A 940 5.48 -39.19 -36.93
C ASN A 940 5.79 -37.69 -36.86
N GLN A 941 4.98 -36.88 -36.17
CA GLN A 941 5.31 -35.47 -35.91
C GLN A 941 6.48 -35.32 -34.93
N ASN A 942 6.60 -36.24 -33.95
CA ASN A 942 7.71 -36.23 -32.99
C ASN A 942 9.04 -36.70 -33.60
N GLU A 943 9.06 -37.47 -34.69
CA GLU A 943 10.29 -37.85 -35.38
C GLU A 943 10.97 -36.65 -36.07
N SER A 944 10.22 -35.70 -36.63
CA SER A 944 10.77 -34.46 -37.19
C SER A 944 11.34 -33.51 -36.13
N ASP A 945 10.75 -33.47 -34.92
CA ASP A 945 11.22 -32.61 -33.82
C ASP A 945 12.35 -33.25 -32.99
N SER A 946 12.48 -34.58 -33.03
CA SER A 946 13.49 -35.33 -32.27
C SER A 946 14.93 -35.17 -32.79
N ARG A 947 15.13 -34.73 -34.04
CA ARG A 947 16.48 -34.45 -34.59
C ARG A 947 17.07 -33.14 -34.09
N VAL A 948 16.26 -32.21 -33.58
CA VAL A 948 16.72 -30.94 -33.00
C VAL A 948 16.92 -31.05 -31.48
N ALA A 949 16.18 -31.93 -30.80
CA ALA A 949 16.25 -32.10 -29.35
C ALA A 949 17.40 -33.01 -28.85
N ASN A 950 17.97 -33.86 -29.73
CA ASN A 950 19.01 -34.83 -29.33
C ASN A 950 20.43 -34.25 -29.21
N MET A 951 20.67 -32.97 -29.52
CA MET A 951 21.94 -32.30 -29.20
C MET A 951 21.98 -31.66 -27.79
N GLN A 952 20.86 -31.66 -27.04
CA GLN A 952 20.78 -31.02 -25.72
C GLN A 952 20.56 -31.99 -24.55
N LYS A 953 20.42 -33.30 -24.79
CA LYS A 953 20.10 -34.29 -23.74
C LYS A 953 21.27 -35.11 -23.20
N GLU A 954 22.48 -34.99 -23.74
CA GLU A 954 23.65 -35.72 -23.21
C GLU A 954 24.39 -35.02 -22.04
N ALA A 955 23.92 -33.85 -21.58
CA ALA A 955 24.56 -33.14 -20.45
C ALA A 955 23.81 -33.25 -19.10
N GLN A 956 22.73 -34.03 -19.00
CA GLN A 956 21.83 -34.01 -17.82
C GLN A 956 21.53 -35.38 -17.17
N SER A 957 22.30 -36.43 -17.44
CA SER A 957 22.10 -37.74 -16.78
C SER A 957 23.28 -38.19 -15.92
N THR A 958 23.76 -37.33 -15.02
CA THR A 958 24.48 -37.81 -13.83
C THR A 958 24.11 -36.94 -12.63
N ASN A 959 23.65 -37.61 -11.56
CA ASN A 959 23.44 -37.11 -10.19
C ASN A 959 22.03 -36.61 -9.84
N GLN A 960 21.05 -37.51 -9.92
CA GLN A 960 19.96 -37.54 -8.93
C GLN A 960 20.39 -38.44 -7.76
N ALA A 961 20.79 -37.83 -6.64
CA ALA A 961 20.78 -38.50 -5.34
C ALA A 961 20.40 -37.50 -4.24
N HIS A 962 19.27 -37.81 -3.60
CA HIS A 962 18.76 -37.29 -2.32
C HIS A 962 18.18 -35.86 -2.30
N GLY A 963 17.00 -35.73 -2.91
CA GLY A 963 15.94 -34.84 -2.44
C GLY A 963 14.79 -35.68 -1.85
N THR A 964 14.32 -35.33 -0.67
CA THR A 964 13.23 -35.99 0.06
C THR A 964 12.02 -36.22 -0.85
N PHE A 965 11.70 -37.49 -1.11
CA PHE A 965 10.47 -37.89 -1.80
C PHE A 965 9.27 -37.55 -0.91
N THR A 966 8.66 -36.38 -1.09
CA THR A 966 7.25 -36.20 -0.71
C THR A 966 6.42 -36.93 -1.75
N ILE A 967 5.86 -38.08 -1.36
CA ILE A 967 4.79 -38.76 -2.08
C ILE A 967 3.67 -37.72 -2.27
N LYS A 968 3.41 -37.30 -3.52
CA LYS A 968 2.21 -36.51 -3.83
C LYS A 968 1.01 -37.44 -3.62
N SER A 969 0.47 -37.47 -2.41
CA SER A 969 -0.86 -38.05 -2.16
C SER A 969 -1.86 -37.34 -3.07
N ASN A 970 -2.68 -38.08 -3.81
CA ASN A 970 -3.74 -37.52 -4.64
C ASN A 970 -4.70 -36.70 -3.76
N THR A 971 -4.56 -35.38 -3.75
CA THR A 971 -5.36 -34.47 -2.91
C THR A 971 -6.86 -34.58 -3.20
N SER A 972 -7.23 -35.03 -4.40
CA SER A 972 -8.59 -35.37 -4.82
C SER A 972 -9.19 -36.60 -4.11
N THR A 973 -8.49 -37.24 -3.17
CA THR A 973 -8.99 -38.37 -2.39
C THR A 973 -9.16 -38.08 -0.89
N LEU A 974 -8.81 -36.87 -0.43
CA LEU A 974 -8.89 -36.49 0.99
C LEU A 974 -10.33 -36.54 1.53
N ASP A 975 -10.57 -37.16 2.68
CA ASP A 975 -11.90 -37.09 3.29
C ASP A 975 -12.08 -35.76 4.03
N VAL A 976 -12.95 -34.89 3.51
CA VAL A 976 -13.17 -33.54 4.07
C VAL A 976 -14.48 -33.51 4.83
N VAL A 977 -14.37 -33.45 6.15
CA VAL A 977 -15.50 -33.35 7.07
C VAL A 977 -15.58 -31.95 7.68
N PHE A 978 -16.71 -31.27 7.49
CA PHE A 978 -16.98 -29.94 8.05
C PHE A 978 -17.52 -30.03 9.47
N ASP A 979 -16.67 -30.41 10.43
CA ASP A 979 -17.03 -30.46 11.85
C ASP A 979 -16.91 -29.07 12.51
N GLU A 980 -18.02 -28.35 12.59
CA GLU A 980 -18.05 -27.03 13.24
C GLU A 980 -17.71 -27.08 14.73
N SER A 981 -17.95 -28.21 15.41
CA SER A 981 -17.62 -28.36 16.84
C SER A 981 -16.11 -28.39 17.05
N LEU A 982 -15.37 -29.07 16.18
CA LEU A 982 -13.91 -29.10 16.17
C LEU A 982 -13.31 -27.74 15.78
N GLY A 983 -14.00 -26.99 14.93
CA GLY A 983 -13.58 -25.65 14.49
C GLY A 983 -13.92 -24.52 15.46
N ARG A 984 -14.88 -24.71 16.37
CA ARG A 984 -15.29 -23.70 17.35
C ARG A 984 -14.20 -23.51 18.40
N GLU A 985 -13.74 -22.29 18.56
CA GLU A 985 -12.78 -21.94 19.63
C GLU A 985 -13.51 -21.78 20.97
N VAL A 986 -13.23 -22.67 21.91
CA VAL A 986 -13.74 -22.59 23.28
C VAL A 986 -12.85 -21.67 24.10
N THR A 987 -12.90 -20.36 23.83
CA THR A 987 -12.17 -19.39 24.67
C THR A 987 -13.01 -19.10 25.91
N LYS A 988 -12.49 -19.46 27.10
CA LYS A 988 -13.14 -19.20 28.40
C LYS A 988 -13.39 -17.71 28.67
N LYS A 989 -12.62 -16.81 28.02
CA LYS A 989 -12.70 -15.36 28.17
C LYS A 989 -13.04 -14.68 26.85
N ARG A 990 -13.96 -13.70 26.88
CA ARG A 990 -14.33 -12.88 25.72
C ARG A 990 -13.27 -11.80 25.49
N LEU A 991 -12.44 -11.97 24.46
CA LEU A 991 -11.34 -11.06 24.14
C LEU A 991 -11.72 -10.00 23.09
N VAL A 992 -11.28 -8.75 23.29
CA VAL A 992 -11.42 -7.64 22.34
C VAL A 992 -10.28 -7.68 21.33
N ARG A 993 -10.39 -8.54 20.31
CA ARG A 993 -9.32 -8.78 19.33
C ARG A 993 -9.18 -7.69 18.27
N TYR A 994 -10.32 -7.21 17.78
CA TYR A 994 -10.38 -6.20 16.72
C TYR A 994 -11.27 -5.06 17.19
N GLN A 995 -10.86 -3.83 16.93
CA GLN A 995 -11.65 -2.67 17.30
C GLN A 995 -12.83 -2.51 16.33
N ILE A 996 -14.05 -2.43 16.87
CA ILE A 996 -15.24 -1.99 16.14
C ILE A 996 -15.26 -0.46 16.27
N ASN A 997 -15.12 0.26 15.15
CA ASN A 997 -14.94 1.72 15.06
C ASN A 997 -15.55 2.53 16.22
N PRO A 998 -14.74 3.19 17.07
CA PRO A 998 -15.26 4.15 18.04
C PRO A 998 -15.73 5.42 17.31
N ARG A 999 -16.95 5.87 17.63
CA ARG A 999 -17.79 6.75 16.80
C ARG A 999 -17.48 8.25 16.85
N ALA A 1000 -16.38 8.71 17.47
CA ALA A 1000 -16.15 10.14 17.68
C ALA A 1000 -15.05 10.77 16.80
N ASN A 1001 -13.91 10.08 16.60
CA ASN A 1001 -12.70 10.71 16.03
C ASN A 1001 -12.16 10.02 14.75
N TRP A 1002 -12.90 9.05 14.20
CA TRP A 1002 -12.49 8.39 12.97
C TRP A 1002 -12.82 9.25 11.75
N GLY A 1003 -11.87 9.36 10.82
CA GLY A 1003 -12.05 10.01 9.52
C GLY A 1003 -13.21 9.42 8.70
N PRO A 1004 -13.54 9.98 7.53
CA PRO A 1004 -14.76 9.64 6.80
C PRO A 1004 -14.87 8.12 6.60
N LEU A 1005 -15.92 7.54 7.16
CA LEU A 1005 -16.30 6.15 6.97
C LEU A 1005 -16.41 5.89 5.46
N ASN A 1006 -15.60 4.98 4.92
CA ASN A 1006 -15.99 4.28 3.71
C ASN A 1006 -17.31 3.56 4.05
N ARG A 1007 -18.44 4.12 3.62
CA ARG A 1007 -19.78 3.56 3.80
C ARG A 1007 -19.82 2.17 3.19
N ALA A 1008 -19.59 1.13 3.99
CA ALA A 1008 -20.14 -0.19 3.73
C ALA A 1008 -21.65 -0.11 4.04
N SER A 1009 -22.42 0.45 3.11
CA SER A 1009 -23.88 0.37 3.16
C SER A 1009 -24.29 -1.05 2.75
N GLY A 1010 -24.44 -1.93 3.72
CA GLY A 1010 -25.04 -3.25 3.56
C GLY A 1010 -25.67 -3.64 4.88
N ARG A 1011 -26.97 -3.34 5.03
CA ARG A 1011 -27.80 -3.88 6.12
C ARG A 1011 -27.85 -5.40 5.95
N GLY A 1012 -27.16 -6.13 6.82
CA GLY A 1012 -27.55 -7.50 7.15
C GLY A 1012 -28.57 -7.42 8.28
N GLN A 1013 -29.85 -7.58 7.96
CA GLN A 1013 -30.86 -7.94 8.94
C GLN A 1013 -30.76 -9.45 9.18
N SER A 1014 -30.75 -9.82 10.47
CA SER A 1014 -31.03 -11.14 11.08
C SER A 1014 -30.46 -12.38 10.40
#